data_AF-A0A8C1A304-F1
#
_entry.id   AF-A0A8C1A304-F1
#
_cell.length_a   1.000
_cell.length_b   1.000
_cell.length_c   1.000
_cell.angle_alpha   90.00
_cell.angle_beta   90.00
_cell.angle_gamma   90.00
#
_symmetry.space_group_name_H-M   'P 1'
#
loop_
_entity.id
_entity.type
_entity.pdbx_description
1 polymer ?
#
loop_
_entity_poly.entity_id
_entity_poly.type
_entity_poly.pdbx_seq_one_letter_code
_entity_poly.pdbx_strand_id
1 'polypeptide(L)'
;MEVPRESTIQNIKLLLWKEAQTYPLFSLLGEMEGHMFECVNQAAVHEELEDETRRLCDVRPFLPVLKLITRNCGRAERILDSKIGVLIGKGLHELDALQDQEVKDFRSKMKRISEEKMQCMQLMSWGEWLRSCYSMTLEAGSLENLIDKHEGVIKITMHYDQSQDTSSLKVSLHCTVTELMDLALKKWQTTHVPEEDIGFRSDYVLRVSRKLEFLFEDHHLNQCKYIRDCLLTNESPHLTLVHCDVVKAMFEKEISTIGSVLAWKTSNPPLPLPPKKRLPTQLHTCVWKVHSLFRIHLVKGNKVNAEDAAKIQVRAGLFHGTELLCKTAVSSESSSRSEHVWNKTLEFDIAVCDLPRMARLCFAIYAVMDKVKKQRSTKNTHLNKYQTIRKAGKVHYPIAWVNTMVFDYRGQLKTGDIILHCWSSFPDELEEMLNPIGTIQTNPYTENATELHISFPEYSTQPVVFPAFDKILEKAAEIAGASDSMTMGRGGKKFYIELKEIMERDPLSQLCENEKDLIWTLRHDCRENFPQSLPKLLLSVKWSKHEDMAQLQALLQIWPKLSPRDALELLDFNYPDQYVREFAVNCLRDMSDDELLQYLLQLVQVLRYEPYYDCALSRFLLERAQSSRKIGHFLFWHLRSEMYMPAVSVHFALILEAYCRGCIPHIEVLKKQVEALSKLKAVNELIKFGTIKTKTKQAHLKEAMMTCLRQTGFIETLSDLHSPLNPNILLAGVNVERCKYMDSKMKPLWIVYNNKLLGGDTVDIIFKNGDDLRQDMLTLQILRLMDLLWKEANLDLRIVPYGCLATGDHSGLIEVVSSADTIANIQKTSSNMAAAAAFNKDALLNWLKDKNSGDALDKAIEEFTLSCAGYCVATYVLGIGDRHSDNIMVRSTGQLFHIDFGHILGNFKSKFGIKRERVPFILTHDFIHVIQQGKTSNTEKFGKTLWHWVKLMRRPSNSSGRSLMKLCERVGPPKSTGWPTLWLILHDQRKTQHQAPN
;
A
#
# COMPACT_ATOMS: atom_id res chain seq x y z
N MET A 1 -42.28 -1.60 21.52
CA MET A 1 -42.02 -0.44 20.64
C MET A 1 -41.65 -0.84 19.21
N GLU A 2 -42.51 -0.54 18.24
CA GLU A 2 -42.16 -0.57 16.82
C GLU A 2 -41.63 0.81 16.39
N VAL A 3 -40.51 0.86 15.66
CA VAL A 3 -39.92 2.12 15.18
C VAL A 3 -39.51 2.01 13.71
N PRO A 4 -39.71 3.07 12.90
CA PRO A 4 -39.16 3.12 11.55
C PRO A 4 -37.65 2.97 11.55
N ARG A 5 -37.11 2.27 10.53
CA ARG A 5 -35.67 2.02 10.38
C ARG A 5 -34.83 3.30 10.26
N GLU A 6 -35.44 4.37 9.76
CA GLU A 6 -34.84 5.70 9.59
C GLU A 6 -34.92 6.56 10.84
N SER A 7 -35.52 6.08 11.94
CA SER A 7 -35.59 6.85 13.18
C SER A 7 -34.21 7.05 13.78
N THR A 8 -33.93 8.29 14.21
CA THR A 8 -32.72 8.60 14.97
C THR A 8 -32.78 7.94 16.35
N ILE A 9 -31.62 7.63 16.91
CA ILE A 9 -31.51 7.07 18.26
C ILE A 9 -32.15 8.00 19.30
N GLN A 10 -32.04 9.32 19.11
CA GLN A 10 -32.71 10.33 19.94
C GLN A 10 -34.24 10.19 19.88
N ASN A 11 -34.80 10.04 18.67
CA ASN A 11 -36.25 9.87 18.50
C ASN A 11 -36.73 8.55 19.13
N ILE A 12 -35.96 7.47 18.94
CA ILE A 12 -36.23 6.18 19.57
C ILE A 12 -36.20 6.30 21.10
N LYS A 13 -35.25 7.07 21.66
CA LYS A 13 -35.15 7.30 23.12
C LYS A 13 -36.34 8.08 23.65
N LEU A 14 -36.78 9.10 22.90
CA LEU A 14 -37.95 9.91 23.24
C LEU A 14 -39.25 9.09 23.20
N LEU A 15 -39.41 8.23 22.19
CA LEU A 15 -40.54 7.29 22.12
C LEU A 15 -40.49 6.28 23.28
N LEU A 16 -39.30 5.75 23.59
CA LEU A 16 -39.11 4.83 24.71
C LEU A 16 -39.49 5.50 26.03
N TRP A 17 -39.11 6.75 26.28
CA TRP A 17 -39.45 7.45 27.52
C TRP A 17 -40.95 7.66 27.69
N LYS A 18 -41.66 7.97 26.59
CA LYS A 18 -43.11 8.07 26.58
C LYS A 18 -43.79 6.72 26.85
N GLU A 19 -43.31 5.65 26.22
CA GLU A 19 -43.85 4.31 26.40
C GLU A 19 -43.53 3.77 27.82
N ALA A 20 -42.33 3.99 28.32
CA ALA A 20 -41.85 3.52 29.63
C ALA A 20 -42.65 4.07 30.81
N GLN A 21 -43.27 5.25 30.69
CA GLN A 21 -44.18 5.80 31.71
C GLN A 21 -45.35 4.86 32.05
N THR A 22 -45.72 3.99 31.11
CA THR A 22 -46.81 3.01 31.28
C THR A 22 -46.37 1.70 31.93
N TYR A 23 -45.06 1.52 32.19
CA TYR A 23 -44.49 0.29 32.74
C TYR A 23 -44.12 0.42 34.22
N PRO A 24 -44.10 -0.70 34.98
CA PRO A 24 -43.67 -0.69 36.38
C PRO A 24 -42.26 -0.14 36.55
N LEU A 25 -41.97 0.43 37.72
CA LEU A 25 -40.65 0.93 38.12
C LEU A 25 -40.15 2.15 37.33
N PHE A 26 -41.00 2.84 36.57
CA PHE A 26 -40.61 4.05 35.82
C PHE A 26 -39.96 5.13 36.71
N SER A 27 -40.43 5.28 37.95
CA SER A 27 -39.86 6.25 38.91
C SER A 27 -38.37 6.01 39.25
N LEU A 28 -37.83 4.83 38.96
CA LEU A 28 -36.41 4.50 39.17
C LEU A 28 -35.50 4.89 37.99
N LEU A 29 -36.07 5.22 36.82
CA LEU A 29 -35.30 5.53 35.60
C LEU A 29 -34.63 6.90 35.62
N GLY A 30 -35.02 7.83 36.50
CA GLY A 30 -34.46 9.19 36.50
C GLY A 30 -34.71 9.96 35.18
N GLU A 31 -33.84 10.93 34.88
CA GLU A 31 -33.96 11.78 33.69
C GLU A 31 -33.46 11.09 32.41
N MET A 32 -34.10 11.41 31.27
CA MET A 32 -33.78 10.85 29.95
C MET A 32 -32.36 11.20 29.49
N GLU A 33 -31.91 12.39 29.85
CA GLU A 33 -30.60 12.95 29.53
C GLU A 33 -29.48 12.19 30.24
N GLY A 34 -29.76 11.62 31.42
CA GLY A 34 -28.83 10.79 32.18
C GLY A 34 -28.55 9.42 31.56
N HIS A 35 -29.22 9.07 30.46
CA HIS A 35 -29.16 7.75 29.83
C HIS A 35 -28.75 7.81 28.35
N MET A 36 -28.22 6.69 27.88
CA MET A 36 -27.87 6.45 26.48
C MET A 36 -28.15 4.98 26.12
N PHE A 37 -28.21 4.68 24.82
CA PHE A 37 -28.37 3.30 24.36
C PHE A 37 -27.02 2.60 24.16
N GLU A 38 -27.01 1.30 24.38
CA GLU A 38 -25.96 0.35 24.06
C GLU A 38 -26.56 -0.74 23.17
N CYS A 39 -25.83 -1.21 22.16
CA CYS A 39 -26.25 -2.34 21.34
C CYS A 39 -25.07 -3.27 21.04
N VAL A 40 -25.35 -4.50 20.63
CA VAL A 40 -24.32 -5.33 20.00
C VAL A 40 -24.34 -5.03 18.51
N ASN A 41 -23.22 -4.60 17.93
CA ASN A 41 -23.14 -4.29 16.49
C ASN A 41 -22.82 -5.53 15.64
N GLN A 42 -22.76 -5.37 14.30
CA GLN A 42 -22.48 -6.49 13.38
C GLN A 42 -21.10 -7.15 13.59
N ALA A 43 -20.18 -6.50 14.30
CA ALA A 43 -18.88 -7.06 14.68
C ALA A 43 -18.93 -7.80 16.02
N ALA A 44 -20.12 -8.08 16.55
CA ALA A 44 -20.35 -8.71 17.85
C ALA A 44 -19.77 -7.91 19.04
N VAL A 45 -19.67 -6.58 18.91
CA VAL A 45 -19.13 -5.69 19.94
C VAL A 45 -20.24 -4.87 20.58
N HIS A 46 -20.16 -4.67 21.89
CA HIS A 46 -20.97 -3.67 22.60
C HIS A 46 -20.57 -2.26 22.13
N GLU A 47 -21.51 -1.56 21.52
CA GLU A 47 -21.38 -0.20 21.02
C GLU A 47 -22.30 0.73 21.80
N GLU A 48 -21.69 1.69 22.51
CA GLU A 48 -22.38 2.76 23.22
C GLU A 48 -22.75 3.88 22.23
N LEU A 49 -24.05 4.17 22.09
CA LEU A 49 -24.61 5.11 21.10
C LEU A 49 -24.74 6.52 21.68
N GLU A 50 -23.61 7.21 21.80
CA GLU A 50 -23.58 8.59 22.32
C GLU A 50 -24.07 9.62 21.31
N ASP A 51 -23.73 9.41 20.04
CA ASP A 51 -24.27 10.18 18.93
C ASP A 51 -25.70 9.74 18.64
N GLU A 52 -26.64 10.36 19.35
CA GLU A 52 -28.06 10.06 19.24
C GLU A 52 -28.68 10.58 17.93
N THR A 53 -27.92 11.31 17.10
CA THR A 53 -28.38 11.75 15.77
C THR A 53 -28.34 10.63 14.73
N ARG A 54 -27.56 9.57 14.99
CA ARG A 54 -27.48 8.39 14.10
C ARG A 54 -28.83 7.71 13.96
N ARG A 55 -29.08 7.09 12.81
CA ARG A 55 -30.29 6.31 12.56
C ARG A 55 -30.09 4.85 12.88
N LEU A 56 -31.17 4.15 13.22
CA LEU A 56 -31.14 2.71 13.50
C LEU A 56 -30.58 1.90 12.31
N CYS A 57 -30.91 2.30 11.07
CA CYS A 57 -30.39 1.67 9.85
C CYS A 57 -28.88 1.89 9.63
N ASP A 58 -28.30 2.93 10.21
CA ASP A 58 -26.86 3.24 10.15
C ASP A 58 -26.09 2.59 11.30
N VAL A 59 -26.71 2.48 12.49
CA VAL A 59 -26.15 1.75 13.64
C VAL A 59 -26.01 0.25 13.35
N ARG A 60 -26.99 -0.33 12.64
CA ARG A 60 -27.01 -1.76 12.26
C ARG A 60 -26.74 -2.70 13.45
N PRO A 61 -27.53 -2.65 14.52
CA PRO A 61 -27.33 -3.59 15.63
C PRO A 61 -27.52 -5.03 15.14
N PHE A 62 -26.72 -5.96 15.65
CA PHE A 62 -26.72 -7.38 15.30
C PHE A 62 -28.11 -8.00 15.42
N LEU A 63 -28.77 -7.70 16.54
CA LEU A 63 -30.19 -7.89 16.75
C LEU A 63 -30.83 -6.52 16.98
N PRO A 64 -32.13 -6.33 16.70
CA PRO A 64 -32.85 -5.09 16.98
C PRO A 64 -33.10 -4.90 18.48
N VAL A 65 -32.03 -4.92 19.28
CA VAL A 65 -32.03 -4.81 20.73
C VAL A 65 -31.16 -3.61 21.11
N LEU A 66 -31.78 -2.63 21.76
CA LEU A 66 -31.11 -1.48 22.36
C LEU A 66 -31.28 -1.57 23.87
N LYS A 67 -30.16 -1.58 24.59
CA LYS A 67 -30.12 -1.62 26.04
C LYS A 67 -29.87 -0.21 26.57
N LEU A 68 -30.70 0.23 27.52
CA LEU A 68 -30.51 1.53 28.15
C LEU A 68 -29.44 1.43 29.25
N ILE A 69 -28.48 2.34 29.24
CA ILE A 69 -27.41 2.44 30.26
C ILE A 69 -27.29 3.89 30.76
N THR A 70 -26.88 4.09 32.02
CA THR A 70 -26.60 5.42 32.58
C THR A 70 -25.36 6.03 31.92
N ARG A 71 -25.26 7.35 31.74
CA ARG A 71 -24.04 8.03 31.27
C ARG A 71 -23.05 8.16 32.42
N ASN A 72 -21.78 7.75 32.24
CA ASN A 72 -20.77 7.77 33.33
C ASN A 72 -19.43 8.37 32.85
N CYS A 73 -18.80 9.24 33.64
CA CYS A 73 -17.69 10.13 33.23
C CYS A 73 -16.27 9.51 33.10
N GLY A 74 -16.15 8.18 32.94
CA GLY A 74 -14.88 7.47 32.67
C GLY A 74 -14.82 6.78 31.30
N ARG A 75 -15.74 7.14 30.39
CA ARG A 75 -16.09 6.35 29.19
C ARG A 75 -15.52 6.85 27.87
N ALA A 76 -14.95 8.04 27.84
CA ALA A 76 -14.52 8.66 26.59
C ALA A 76 -13.41 7.86 25.88
N GLU A 77 -12.55 7.18 26.63
CA GLU A 77 -11.56 6.24 26.08
C GLU A 77 -12.23 5.00 25.47
N ARG A 78 -13.26 4.42 26.13
CA ARG A 78 -14.02 3.29 25.56
C ARG A 78 -14.78 3.68 24.30
N ILE A 79 -15.29 4.91 24.25
CA ILE A 79 -15.95 5.46 23.07
C ILE A 79 -14.95 5.60 21.92
N LEU A 80 -13.77 6.17 22.18
CA LEU A 80 -12.71 6.24 21.18
C LEU A 80 -12.29 4.85 20.70
N ASP A 81 -12.16 3.88 21.61
CA ASP A 81 -11.81 2.49 21.29
C ASP A 81 -12.86 1.84 20.39
N SER A 82 -14.15 2.07 20.67
CA SER A 82 -15.26 1.61 19.84
C SER A 82 -15.23 2.25 18.46
N LYS A 83 -15.06 3.58 18.38
CA LYS A 83 -14.93 4.33 17.12
C LYS A 83 -13.77 3.79 16.27
N ILE A 84 -12.61 3.58 16.87
CA ILE A 84 -11.43 3.02 16.19
C ILE A 84 -11.74 1.60 15.71
N GLY A 85 -12.29 0.75 16.58
CA GLY A 85 -12.61 -0.65 16.24
C GLY A 85 -13.55 -0.78 15.04
N VAL A 86 -14.61 0.03 15.00
CA VAL A 86 -15.54 0.10 13.85
C VAL A 86 -14.84 0.59 12.59
N LEU A 87 -14.02 1.64 12.71
CA LEU A 87 -13.31 2.23 11.58
C LEU A 87 -12.32 1.24 10.93
N ILE A 88 -11.50 0.57 11.74
CA ILE A 88 -10.48 -0.37 11.25
C ILE A 88 -11.10 -1.71 10.83
N GLY A 89 -12.34 -1.99 11.24
CA GLY A 89 -13.05 -3.24 10.93
C GLY A 89 -12.59 -4.44 11.76
N LYS A 90 -12.01 -4.19 12.94
CA LYS A 90 -11.59 -5.21 13.92
C LYS A 90 -11.75 -4.64 15.32
N GLY A 91 -12.47 -5.32 16.20
CA GLY A 91 -12.70 -4.84 17.55
C GLY A 91 -11.41 -4.82 18.36
N LEU A 92 -11.10 -3.72 19.05
CA LEU A 92 -9.87 -3.64 19.87
C LEU A 92 -9.86 -4.67 21.01
N HIS A 93 -11.02 -5.06 21.52
CA HIS A 93 -11.18 -6.14 22.49
C HIS A 93 -10.68 -7.50 21.97
N GLU A 94 -10.72 -7.75 20.64
CA GLU A 94 -10.13 -8.95 20.05
C GLU A 94 -8.62 -8.95 20.20
N LEU A 95 -7.97 -7.78 20.13
CA LEU A 95 -6.53 -7.64 20.34
C LEU A 95 -6.18 -7.83 21.82
N ASP A 96 -7.02 -7.34 22.73
CA ASP A 96 -6.87 -7.59 24.18
C ASP A 96 -7.03 -9.07 24.53
N ALA A 97 -7.87 -9.79 23.80
CA ALA A 97 -8.13 -11.21 24.00
C ALA A 97 -6.99 -12.14 23.54
N LEU A 98 -6.06 -11.69 22.68
CA LEU A 98 -4.98 -12.52 22.13
C LEU A 98 -4.00 -13.07 23.17
N GLN A 99 -4.06 -12.61 24.44
CA GLN A 99 -3.12 -12.96 25.52
C GLN A 99 -1.62 -12.85 25.13
N ASP A 100 -1.31 -12.04 24.11
CA ASP A 100 0.04 -11.84 23.60
C ASP A 100 0.71 -10.63 24.27
N GLN A 101 1.88 -10.85 24.88
CA GLN A 101 2.62 -9.79 25.57
C GLN A 101 3.26 -8.79 24.60
N GLU A 102 3.65 -9.21 23.39
CA GLU A 102 4.20 -8.33 22.37
C GLU A 102 3.14 -7.32 21.91
N VAL A 103 1.91 -7.80 21.69
CA VAL A 103 0.75 -6.95 21.36
C VAL A 103 0.51 -5.91 22.45
N LYS A 104 0.47 -6.32 23.72
CA LYS A 104 0.24 -5.40 24.86
C LYS A 104 1.33 -4.36 25.00
N ASP A 105 2.60 -4.77 24.85
CA ASP A 105 3.76 -3.88 24.92
C ASP A 105 3.75 -2.87 23.77
N PHE A 106 3.47 -3.33 22.54
CA PHE A 106 3.33 -2.47 21.37
C PHE A 106 2.24 -1.42 21.58
N ARG A 107 1.02 -1.84 21.94
CA ARG A 107 -0.12 -0.93 22.16
C ARG A 107 0.18 0.10 23.23
N SER A 108 0.76 -0.33 24.36
CA SER A 108 1.12 0.57 25.47
C SER A 108 2.16 1.61 25.05
N LYS A 109 3.20 1.17 24.31
CA LYS A 109 4.26 2.05 23.81
C LYS A 109 3.73 3.04 22.79
N MET A 110 2.98 2.58 21.79
CA MET A 110 2.43 3.44 20.73
C MET A 110 1.40 4.42 21.27
N LYS A 111 0.59 4.02 22.26
CA LYS A 111 -0.33 4.92 22.96
C LYS A 111 0.40 6.10 23.58
N ARG A 112 1.51 5.85 24.30
CA ARG A 112 2.33 6.93 24.88
C ARG A 112 2.92 7.87 23.82
N ILE A 113 3.46 7.31 22.73
CA ILE A 113 4.02 8.10 21.62
C ILE A 113 2.93 8.97 20.96
N SER A 114 1.75 8.41 20.71
CA SER A 114 0.62 9.16 20.16
C SER A 114 0.15 10.27 21.11
N GLU A 115 0.18 10.04 22.42
CA GLU A 115 -0.14 11.07 23.43
C GLU A 115 0.87 12.22 23.43
N GLU A 116 2.17 11.91 23.44
CA GLU A 116 3.24 12.91 23.33
C GLU A 116 3.09 13.73 22.03
N LYS A 117 2.76 13.08 20.92
CA LYS A 117 2.53 13.78 19.64
C LYS A 117 1.31 14.69 19.68
N MET A 118 0.19 14.25 20.27
CA MET A 118 -1.01 15.09 20.42
C MET A 118 -0.73 16.34 21.28
N GLN A 119 0.08 16.21 22.33
CA GLN A 119 0.51 17.35 23.13
C GLN A 119 1.34 18.34 22.31
N CYS A 120 2.27 17.85 21.47
CA CYS A 120 2.99 18.72 20.53
C CYS A 120 2.05 19.41 19.53
N MET A 121 1.02 18.72 19.03
CA MET A 121 0.05 19.30 18.10
C MET A 121 -0.77 20.43 18.71
N GLN A 122 -1.06 20.39 20.02
CA GLN A 122 -1.74 21.51 20.70
C GLN A 122 -0.91 22.79 20.75
N LEU A 123 0.41 22.68 20.65
CA LEU A 123 1.34 23.80 20.68
C LEU A 123 1.68 24.31 19.27
N MET A 124 1.21 23.65 18.21
CA MET A 124 1.48 24.06 16.83
C MET A 124 0.77 25.37 16.48
N SER A 125 1.41 26.15 15.63
CA SER A 125 0.76 27.28 14.96
C SER A 125 -0.17 26.80 13.84
N TRP A 126 -1.14 27.64 13.46
CA TRP A 126 -2.02 27.34 12.32
C TRP A 126 -1.24 27.16 11.01
N GLY A 127 -0.10 27.84 10.83
CA GLY A 127 0.76 27.70 9.65
C GLY A 127 1.48 26.35 9.58
N GLU A 128 2.02 25.86 10.71
CA GLU A 128 2.61 24.52 10.78
C GLU A 128 1.56 23.42 10.57
N TRP A 129 0.36 23.63 11.11
CA TRP A 129 -0.78 22.72 10.88
C TRP A 129 -1.19 22.69 9.40
N LEU A 130 -1.30 23.87 8.77
CA LEU A 130 -1.64 23.99 7.35
C LEU A 130 -0.60 23.26 6.49
N ARG A 131 0.68 23.38 6.83
CA ARG A 131 1.78 22.67 6.16
C ARG A 131 1.61 21.14 6.25
N SER A 132 1.31 20.64 7.45
CA SER A 132 1.12 19.21 7.70
C SER A 132 -0.10 18.62 6.99
N CYS A 133 -1.17 19.41 6.83
CA CYS A 133 -2.45 18.92 6.36
C CYS A 133 -2.74 19.18 4.89
N TYR A 134 -2.37 20.36 4.38
CA TYR A 134 -2.86 20.89 3.09
C TYR A 134 -1.79 21.66 2.29
N SER A 135 -0.50 21.47 2.59
CA SER A 135 0.58 22.09 1.82
C SER A 135 0.57 21.62 0.37
N MET A 136 0.87 22.56 -0.53
CA MET A 136 1.17 22.24 -1.91
C MET A 136 2.57 21.63 -2.06
N THR A 137 2.68 20.68 -2.99
CA THR A 137 3.98 20.13 -3.39
C THR A 137 4.78 21.16 -4.19
N LEU A 138 6.05 21.32 -3.80
CA LEU A 138 7.05 22.06 -4.56
C LEU A 138 7.93 21.07 -5.31
N GLU A 139 8.28 21.39 -6.55
CA GLU A 139 9.18 20.57 -7.35
C GLU A 139 10.53 21.28 -7.59
N ALA A 140 11.62 20.57 -7.32
CA ALA A 140 12.96 21.01 -7.62
C ALA A 140 13.34 20.63 -9.06
N GLY A 141 13.67 21.61 -9.91
CA GLY A 141 14.10 21.38 -11.29
C GLY A 141 14.06 22.65 -12.14
N SER A 142 15.03 22.82 -13.05
CA SER A 142 15.06 23.93 -14.01
C SER A 142 14.04 23.68 -15.13
N LEU A 143 13.18 24.68 -15.38
CA LEU A 143 12.12 24.63 -16.38
C LEU A 143 12.40 25.57 -17.56
N GLU A 144 13.67 25.92 -17.82
CA GLU A 144 14.11 26.89 -18.83
C GLU A 144 13.38 26.71 -20.18
N ASN A 145 13.31 25.46 -20.68
CA ASN A 145 12.66 25.14 -21.96
C ASN A 145 11.13 25.41 -22.00
N LEU A 146 10.43 25.36 -20.87
CA LEU A 146 8.99 25.61 -20.76
C LEU A 146 8.69 27.08 -20.46
N ILE A 147 9.58 27.74 -19.71
CA ILE A 147 9.52 29.19 -19.48
C ILE A 147 9.67 29.92 -20.82
N ASP A 148 10.60 29.48 -21.67
CA ASP A 148 10.80 30.04 -23.01
C ASP A 148 9.59 29.83 -23.93
N LYS A 149 8.93 28.67 -23.86
CA LYS A 149 7.71 28.38 -24.65
C LYS A 149 6.52 29.29 -24.32
N HIS A 150 6.45 29.80 -23.09
CA HIS A 150 5.37 30.68 -22.63
C HIS A 150 5.80 32.16 -22.55
N GLU A 151 6.93 32.54 -23.17
CA GLU A 151 7.52 33.89 -23.08
C GLU A 151 7.68 34.39 -21.64
N GLY A 152 7.83 33.47 -20.68
CA GLY A 152 7.95 33.77 -19.25
C GLY A 152 6.69 34.31 -18.57
N VAL A 153 5.51 34.30 -19.22
CA VAL A 153 4.25 34.85 -18.68
C VAL A 153 3.13 33.80 -18.67
N ILE A 154 2.38 33.73 -17.56
CA ILE A 154 1.24 32.83 -17.39
C ILE A 154 -0.04 33.62 -17.10
N LYS A 155 -1.17 33.18 -17.68
CA LYS A 155 -2.50 33.70 -17.39
C LYS A 155 -3.15 32.86 -16.29
N ILE A 156 -3.37 33.47 -15.13
CA ILE A 156 -4.01 32.85 -13.96
C ILE A 156 -5.42 33.39 -13.79
N THR A 157 -6.38 32.50 -13.56
CA THR A 157 -7.76 32.85 -13.22
C THR A 157 -7.89 32.88 -11.70
N MET A 158 -8.10 34.08 -11.15
CA MET A 158 -8.31 34.33 -9.74
C MET A 158 -9.80 34.36 -9.40
N HIS A 159 -10.17 33.60 -8.39
CA HIS A 159 -11.48 33.58 -7.73
C HIS A 159 -11.35 34.24 -6.36
N TYR A 160 -12.45 34.78 -5.84
CA TYR A 160 -12.48 35.44 -4.54
C TYR A 160 -13.51 34.75 -3.67
N ASP A 161 -13.12 34.42 -2.43
CA ASP A 161 -14.01 33.70 -1.52
C ASP A 161 -15.30 34.50 -1.30
N GLN A 162 -16.44 33.80 -1.26
CA GLN A 162 -17.79 34.38 -1.12
C GLN A 162 -18.29 35.26 -2.28
N SER A 163 -17.54 35.44 -3.38
CA SER A 163 -18.01 36.09 -4.61
C SER A 163 -18.09 35.13 -5.81
N GLN A 164 -18.99 35.42 -6.75
CA GLN A 164 -19.04 34.76 -8.06
C GLN A 164 -18.06 35.39 -9.06
N ASP A 165 -17.42 36.49 -8.69
CA ASP A 165 -16.53 37.23 -9.57
C ASP A 165 -15.20 36.51 -9.78
N THR A 166 -14.72 36.59 -11.01
CA THR A 166 -13.43 36.04 -11.40
C THR A 166 -12.61 37.09 -12.13
N SER A 167 -11.30 37.07 -11.93
CA SER A 167 -10.38 38.00 -12.57
C SER A 167 -9.22 37.25 -13.22
N SER A 168 -8.90 37.60 -14.47
CA SER A 168 -7.73 37.06 -15.15
C SER A 168 -6.51 37.94 -14.90
N LEU A 169 -5.42 37.38 -14.38
CA LEU A 169 -4.13 38.05 -14.20
C LEU A 169 -3.11 37.46 -15.16
N LYS A 170 -2.29 38.31 -15.79
CA LYS A 170 -1.10 37.88 -16.53
C LYS A 170 0.11 38.21 -15.67
N VAL A 171 0.87 37.19 -15.28
CA VAL A 171 2.00 37.32 -14.35
C VAL A 171 3.24 36.61 -14.89
N SER A 172 4.42 37.07 -14.50
CA SER A 172 5.65 36.36 -14.82
C SER A 172 5.70 35.00 -14.10
N LEU A 173 6.32 33.99 -14.70
CA LEU A 173 6.58 32.71 -14.06
C LEU A 173 7.61 32.80 -12.91
N HIS A 174 8.41 33.87 -12.89
CA HIS A 174 9.31 34.19 -11.80
C HIS A 174 8.64 34.98 -10.67
N CYS A 175 7.36 35.36 -10.84
CA CYS A 175 6.57 35.99 -9.79
C CYS A 175 6.51 35.07 -8.56
N THR A 176 6.55 35.68 -7.38
CA THR A 176 6.36 34.98 -6.11
C THR A 176 4.88 34.85 -5.76
N VAL A 177 4.54 33.93 -4.85
CA VAL A 177 3.17 33.79 -4.32
C VAL A 177 2.69 35.11 -3.71
N THR A 178 3.56 35.82 -3.00
CA THR A 178 3.21 37.11 -2.36
C THR A 178 2.92 38.20 -3.38
N GLU A 179 3.75 38.33 -4.42
CA GLU A 179 3.52 39.29 -5.51
C GLU A 179 2.21 39.00 -6.26
N LEU A 180 1.88 37.73 -6.48
CA LEU A 180 0.61 37.33 -7.10
C LEU A 180 -0.58 37.74 -6.24
N MET A 181 -0.51 37.56 -4.92
CA MET A 181 -1.55 38.01 -3.99
C MET A 181 -1.74 39.51 -4.04
N ASP A 182 -0.66 40.29 -4.04
CA ASP A 182 -0.73 41.76 -4.12
C ASP A 182 -1.40 42.22 -5.42
N LEU A 183 -1.11 41.55 -6.55
CA LEU A 183 -1.75 41.84 -7.83
C LEU A 183 -3.24 41.48 -7.82
N ALA A 184 -3.62 40.36 -7.19
CA ALA A 184 -5.01 39.96 -7.05
C ALA A 184 -5.81 40.93 -6.17
N LEU A 185 -5.27 41.31 -5.01
CA LEU A 185 -5.88 42.28 -4.09
C LEU A 185 -6.06 43.65 -4.74
N LYS A 186 -5.03 44.17 -5.41
CA LYS A 186 -5.11 45.44 -6.16
C LYS A 186 -6.20 45.38 -7.22
N LYS A 187 -6.29 44.28 -7.97
CA LYS A 187 -7.32 44.12 -9.00
C LYS A 187 -8.72 44.04 -8.40
N TRP A 188 -8.88 43.35 -7.28
CA TRP A 188 -10.12 43.30 -6.52
C TRP A 188 -10.58 44.69 -6.08
N GLN A 189 -9.68 45.47 -5.45
CA GLN A 189 -9.92 46.85 -5.02
C GLN A 189 -10.29 47.80 -6.15
N THR A 190 -9.74 47.61 -7.36
CA THR A 190 -10.14 48.44 -8.51
C THR A 190 -11.54 48.09 -9.06
N THR A 191 -12.05 46.90 -8.74
CA THR A 191 -13.32 46.39 -9.27
C THR A 191 -14.47 46.56 -8.27
N HIS A 192 -14.17 46.60 -6.97
CA HIS A 192 -15.13 46.77 -5.87
C HIS A 192 -14.91 48.14 -5.19
N VAL A 193 -16.01 48.82 -4.80
CA VAL A 193 -16.00 50.19 -4.26
C VAL A 193 -15.18 50.28 -2.95
N PRO A 194 -14.49 51.40 -2.63
CA PRO A 194 -13.57 51.52 -1.48
C PRO A 194 -14.19 51.41 -0.08
N GLU A 195 -15.47 51.04 0.06
CA GLU A 195 -16.18 50.99 1.34
C GLU A 195 -16.05 49.65 2.08
N GLU A 196 -15.62 48.57 1.41
CA GLU A 196 -15.22 47.35 2.09
C GLU A 196 -13.76 47.46 2.53
N ASP A 197 -13.52 47.48 3.84
CA ASP A 197 -12.19 47.42 4.47
C ASP A 197 -11.57 46.05 4.17
N ILE A 198 -11.08 45.88 2.95
CA ILE A 198 -10.31 44.71 2.51
C ILE A 198 -9.02 44.77 3.32
N GLY A 199 -8.93 43.96 4.37
CA GLY A 199 -7.84 43.95 5.34
C GLY A 199 -6.44 43.84 4.73
N PHE A 200 -5.44 43.70 5.58
CA PHE A 200 -4.06 43.67 5.11
C PHE A 200 -3.77 42.36 4.34
N ARG A 201 -2.77 42.38 3.45
CA ARG A 201 -2.30 41.20 2.71
C ARG A 201 -2.07 39.97 3.61
N SER A 202 -1.60 40.18 4.84
CA SER A 202 -1.37 39.14 5.86
C SER A 202 -2.63 38.36 6.23
N ASP A 203 -3.80 38.88 5.90
CA ASP A 203 -5.10 38.32 6.25
C ASP A 203 -5.62 37.36 5.19
N TYR A 204 -4.87 37.12 4.11
CA TYR A 204 -5.26 36.24 3.01
C TYR A 204 -4.21 35.16 2.71
N VAL A 205 -4.68 34.04 2.17
CA VAL A 205 -3.86 32.95 1.61
C VAL A 205 -4.43 32.52 0.26
N LEU A 206 -3.58 31.93 -0.58
CA LEU A 206 -4.02 31.37 -1.86
C LEU A 206 -4.36 29.90 -1.72
N ARG A 207 -5.44 29.47 -2.37
CA ARG A 207 -5.86 28.08 -2.45
C ARG A 207 -6.03 27.70 -3.92
N VAL A 208 -5.71 26.46 -4.30
CA VAL A 208 -6.16 25.93 -5.60
C VAL A 208 -7.69 25.88 -5.62
N SER A 209 -8.34 26.42 -6.66
CA SER A 209 -9.80 26.63 -6.60
C SER A 209 -10.60 25.33 -6.44
N ARG A 210 -10.11 24.22 -7.00
CA ARG A 210 -10.82 22.93 -7.03
C ARG A 210 -10.53 21.99 -5.86
N LYS A 211 -9.56 22.31 -4.99
CA LYS A 211 -9.07 21.40 -3.92
C LYS A 211 -8.52 22.18 -2.71
N LEU A 212 -8.54 21.56 -1.54
CA LEU A 212 -7.91 22.05 -0.31
C LEU A 212 -6.39 21.91 -0.39
N GLU A 213 -5.76 22.73 -1.22
CA GLU A 213 -4.31 22.80 -1.34
C GLU A 213 -3.92 24.28 -1.34
N PHE A 214 -3.11 24.69 -0.37
CA PHE A 214 -2.84 26.09 -0.08
C PHE A 214 -1.41 26.49 -0.44
N LEU A 215 -1.28 27.71 -0.95
CA LEU A 215 -0.04 28.42 -1.20
C LEU A 215 0.03 29.56 -0.17
N PHE A 216 0.87 29.39 0.84
CA PHE A 216 1.03 30.38 1.92
C PHE A 216 2.49 30.75 2.18
N GLU A 217 3.44 29.98 1.64
CA GLU A 217 4.86 30.28 1.70
C GLU A 217 5.29 31.04 0.44
N ASP A 218 6.30 31.90 0.58
CA ASP A 218 6.75 32.79 -0.48
C ASP A 218 7.72 32.10 -1.45
N HIS A 219 7.16 31.23 -2.30
CA HIS A 219 7.90 30.51 -3.35
C HIS A 219 7.65 31.14 -4.72
N HIS A 220 8.50 30.80 -5.70
CA HIS A 220 8.24 31.17 -7.09
C HIS A 220 7.12 30.32 -7.67
N LEU A 221 6.26 30.92 -8.50
CA LEU A 221 5.15 30.20 -9.15
C LEU A 221 5.66 29.03 -10.01
N ASN A 222 6.82 29.16 -10.62
CA ASN A 222 7.44 28.09 -11.39
C ASN A 222 7.93 26.89 -10.55
N GLN A 223 7.92 26.93 -9.21
CA GLN A 223 8.25 25.80 -8.33
C GLN A 223 7.00 25.05 -7.88
N CYS A 224 5.83 25.67 -8.05
CA CYS A 224 4.55 25.15 -7.61
C CYS A 224 4.08 24.04 -8.55
N LYS A 225 3.95 22.81 -8.04
CA LYS A 225 3.57 21.65 -8.86
C LYS A 225 2.28 21.86 -9.66
N TYR A 226 1.25 22.40 -9.02
CA TYR A 226 -0.02 22.69 -9.70
C TYR A 226 0.15 23.65 -10.90
N ILE A 227 0.99 24.67 -10.76
CA ILE A 227 1.26 25.63 -11.83
C ILE A 227 2.03 24.94 -12.96
N ARG A 228 3.03 24.11 -12.63
CA ARG A 228 3.76 23.29 -13.61
C ARG A 228 2.85 22.35 -14.38
N ASP A 229 1.97 21.64 -13.68
CA ASP A 229 1.00 20.73 -14.29
C ASP A 229 0.10 21.48 -15.28
N CYS A 230 -0.40 22.66 -14.90
CA CYS A 230 -1.19 23.52 -15.78
C CYS A 230 -0.41 24.00 -17.02
N LEU A 231 0.87 24.36 -16.87
CA LEU A 231 1.73 24.72 -18.00
C LEU A 231 1.92 23.55 -18.97
N LEU A 232 2.16 22.35 -18.44
CA LEU A 232 2.33 21.13 -19.25
C LEU A 232 1.06 20.77 -20.02
N THR A 233 -0.12 20.96 -19.42
CA THR A 233 -1.42 20.69 -20.06
C THR A 233 -1.92 21.87 -20.89
N ASN A 234 -1.23 23.01 -20.87
CA ASN A 234 -1.64 24.27 -21.50
C ASN A 234 -3.02 24.75 -21.01
N GLU A 235 -3.32 24.48 -19.73
CA GLU A 235 -4.52 24.95 -19.03
C GLU A 235 -4.18 26.21 -18.22
N SER A 236 -5.13 27.14 -18.08
CA SER A 236 -4.95 28.28 -17.18
C SER A 236 -5.10 27.82 -15.73
N PRO A 237 -4.18 28.14 -14.81
CA PRO A 237 -4.36 27.83 -13.39
C PRO A 237 -5.55 28.58 -12.79
N HIS A 238 -6.29 27.91 -11.90
CA HIS A 238 -7.40 28.49 -11.14
C HIS A 238 -7.01 28.54 -9.65
N LEU A 239 -6.88 29.75 -9.11
CA LEU A 239 -6.57 29.99 -7.71
C LEU A 239 -7.67 30.83 -7.07
N THR A 240 -7.93 30.60 -5.79
CA THR A 240 -8.90 31.33 -4.98
C THR A 240 -8.17 32.06 -3.86
N LEU A 241 -8.45 33.36 -3.70
CA LEU A 241 -8.00 34.14 -2.56
C LEU A 241 -8.96 33.89 -1.38
N VAL A 242 -8.43 33.38 -0.27
CA VAL A 242 -9.20 32.95 0.91
C VAL A 242 -8.75 33.73 2.14
N HIS A 243 -9.69 34.19 2.95
CA HIS A 243 -9.37 34.87 4.20
C HIS A 243 -8.80 33.88 5.24
N CYS A 244 -7.76 34.30 5.95
CA CYS A 244 -7.05 33.49 6.96
C CYS A 244 -7.98 32.97 8.05
N ASP A 245 -9.06 33.68 8.38
CA ASP A 245 -10.00 33.25 9.43
C ASP A 245 -10.75 31.96 9.08
N VAL A 246 -10.99 31.68 7.79
CA VAL A 246 -11.55 30.39 7.37
C VAL A 246 -10.60 29.25 7.72
N VAL A 247 -9.31 29.45 7.49
CA VAL A 247 -8.25 28.48 7.80
C VAL A 247 -8.05 28.35 9.31
N LYS A 248 -8.06 29.46 10.04
CA LYS A 248 -7.97 29.47 11.52
C LYS A 248 -9.17 28.75 12.15
N ALA A 249 -10.38 28.93 11.64
CA ALA A 249 -11.56 28.22 12.13
C ALA A 249 -11.45 26.70 11.92
N MET A 250 -10.89 26.26 10.78
CA MET A 250 -10.58 24.84 10.56
C MET A 250 -9.56 24.32 11.57
N PHE A 251 -8.49 25.07 11.80
CA PHE A 251 -7.44 24.75 12.78
C PHE A 251 -8.00 24.65 14.21
N GLU A 252 -8.74 25.67 14.67
CA GLU A 252 -9.33 25.73 16.01
C GLU A 252 -10.27 24.57 16.28
N LYS A 253 -11.09 24.17 15.29
CA LYS A 253 -11.96 23.00 15.38
C LYS A 253 -11.16 21.72 15.65
N GLU A 254 -10.03 21.53 14.97
CA GLU A 254 -9.20 20.35 15.15
C GLU A 254 -8.45 20.35 16.48
N ILE A 255 -7.86 21.47 16.86
CA ILE A 255 -7.15 21.60 18.14
C ILE A 255 -8.11 21.43 19.32
N SER A 256 -9.33 21.96 19.23
CA SER A 256 -10.39 21.75 20.22
C SER A 256 -10.75 20.26 20.35
N THR A 257 -10.84 19.55 19.21
CA THR A 257 -11.08 18.10 19.20
C THR A 257 -9.96 17.35 19.93
N ILE A 258 -8.70 17.70 19.68
CA ILE A 258 -7.53 17.10 20.36
C ILE A 258 -7.56 17.44 21.86
N GLY A 259 -7.88 18.68 22.22
CA GLY A 259 -7.94 19.14 23.60
C GLY A 259 -9.01 18.46 24.44
N SER A 260 -10.18 18.18 23.86
CA SER A 260 -11.22 17.42 24.56
C SER A 260 -10.74 16.03 24.95
N VAL A 261 -9.98 15.35 24.08
CA VAL A 261 -9.44 14.01 24.35
C VAL A 261 -8.35 14.02 25.41
N LEU A 262 -7.46 15.02 25.38
CA LEU A 262 -6.40 15.16 26.39
C LEU A 262 -6.96 15.55 27.78
N ALA A 263 -7.97 16.42 27.82
CA ALA A 263 -8.63 16.85 29.06
C ALA A 263 -9.36 15.71 29.79
N TRP A 264 -9.81 14.67 29.06
CA TRP A 264 -10.43 13.48 29.67
C TRP A 264 -9.52 12.71 30.63
N LYS A 265 -8.20 12.93 30.58
CA LYS A 265 -7.23 12.20 31.42
C LYS A 265 -6.74 12.98 32.64
N THR A 266 -6.88 14.30 32.66
CA THR A 266 -6.48 15.12 33.82
C THR A 266 -7.45 15.00 35.00
N SER A 267 -8.65 14.46 34.79
CA SER A 267 -9.69 14.26 35.82
C SER A 267 -9.46 13.04 36.71
N ASN A 268 -8.45 12.21 36.45
CA ASN A 268 -7.93 11.19 37.37
C ASN A 268 -6.43 11.01 37.06
N PRO A 269 -5.52 11.79 37.69
CA PRO A 269 -4.11 11.51 37.54
C PRO A 269 -3.86 10.09 38.06
N PRO A 270 -3.20 9.20 37.29
CA PRO A 270 -2.70 7.98 37.88
C PRO A 270 -1.82 8.39 39.07
N LEU A 271 -2.07 7.79 40.24
CA LEU A 271 -1.14 7.90 41.37
C LEU A 271 0.27 7.67 40.81
N PRO A 272 1.27 8.52 41.15
CA PRO A 272 2.62 8.33 40.67
C PRO A 272 2.99 6.88 40.95
N LEU A 273 3.13 6.09 39.88
CA LEU A 273 3.58 4.72 40.03
C LEU A 273 4.88 4.81 40.83
N PRO A 274 5.02 4.07 41.94
CA PRO A 274 6.30 4.02 42.63
C PRO A 274 7.35 3.76 41.57
N PRO A 275 8.52 4.45 41.61
CA PRO A 275 9.56 4.27 40.61
C PRO A 275 9.71 2.78 40.43
N LYS A 276 9.47 2.27 39.19
CA LYS A 276 9.59 0.84 38.90
C LYS A 276 10.92 0.46 39.53
N LYS A 277 10.88 -0.33 40.61
CA LYS A 277 12.09 -0.94 41.17
C LYS A 277 12.77 -1.49 39.94
N ARG A 278 14.00 -1.03 39.65
CA ARG A 278 14.82 -1.62 38.58
C ARG A 278 14.60 -3.11 38.74
N LEU A 279 13.97 -3.76 37.73
CA LEU A 279 13.81 -5.21 37.82
C LEU A 279 15.21 -5.72 38.17
N PRO A 280 15.34 -6.61 39.17
CA PRO A 280 16.65 -7.18 39.48
C PRO A 280 17.21 -7.62 38.15
N THR A 281 18.44 -7.20 37.82
CA THR A 281 19.10 -7.56 36.58
C THR A 281 18.98 -9.08 36.47
N GLN A 282 18.01 -9.56 35.69
CA GLN A 282 17.75 -10.99 35.61
C GLN A 282 19.04 -11.54 35.04
N LEU A 283 19.73 -12.33 35.85
CA LEU A 283 20.93 -13.02 35.41
C LEU A 283 20.49 -13.84 34.20
N HIS A 284 21.13 -13.55 33.07
CA HIS A 284 20.83 -14.17 31.79
C HIS A 284 22.12 -14.70 31.19
N THR A 285 21.99 -15.75 30.40
CA THR A 285 23.10 -16.35 29.68
C THR A 285 23.14 -15.75 28.27
N CYS A 286 24.29 -15.21 27.85
CA CYS A 286 24.46 -14.79 26.46
C CYS A 286 24.45 -16.00 25.54
N VAL A 287 23.72 -15.91 24.41
CA VAL A 287 23.61 -17.00 23.42
C VAL A 287 24.97 -17.50 22.93
N TRP A 288 25.96 -16.62 22.81
CA TRP A 288 27.32 -16.96 22.35
C TRP A 288 28.10 -17.87 23.30
N LYS A 289 27.62 -18.08 24.53
CA LYS A 289 28.21 -19.01 25.51
C LYS A 289 27.66 -20.44 25.37
N VAL A 290 26.67 -20.67 24.52
CA VAL A 290 25.97 -21.95 24.38
C VAL A 290 26.47 -22.68 23.13
N HIS A 291 27.41 -23.60 23.32
CA HIS A 291 28.06 -24.33 22.22
C HIS A 291 27.35 -25.63 21.79
N SER A 292 26.25 -26.00 22.46
CA SER A 292 25.46 -27.17 22.06
C SER A 292 24.75 -26.95 20.73
N LEU A 293 24.50 -28.04 19.99
CA LEU A 293 23.69 -28.00 18.78
C LEU A 293 22.25 -27.57 19.06
N PHE A 294 21.67 -26.82 18.12
CA PHE A 294 20.27 -26.44 18.17
C PHE A 294 19.38 -27.65 17.90
N ARG A 295 18.40 -27.86 18.78
CA ARG A 295 17.46 -28.98 18.72
C ARG A 295 16.04 -28.52 19.05
N ILE A 296 15.05 -29.20 18.48
CA ILE A 296 13.62 -28.98 18.73
C ILE A 296 12.97 -30.33 18.99
N HIS A 297 12.10 -30.42 19.99
CA HIS A 297 11.33 -31.62 20.24
C HIS A 297 10.02 -31.56 19.47
N LEU A 298 9.85 -32.45 18.48
CA LEU A 298 8.60 -32.63 17.75
C LEU A 298 7.71 -33.58 18.56
N VAL A 299 6.66 -33.02 19.17
CA VAL A 299 5.75 -33.77 20.06
C VAL A 299 4.71 -34.51 19.21
N LYS A 300 3.78 -33.76 18.63
CA LYS A 300 2.65 -34.30 17.87
C LYS A 300 2.07 -33.32 16.86
N GLY A 301 1.23 -33.81 15.96
CA GLY A 301 0.41 -33.01 15.08
C GLY A 301 -1.04 -33.50 15.12
N ASN A 302 -1.99 -32.56 15.21
CA ASN A 302 -3.42 -32.85 15.27
C ASN A 302 -4.14 -32.25 14.07
N LYS A 303 -5.36 -32.73 13.80
CA LYS A 303 -6.24 -32.19 12.75
C LYS A 303 -5.54 -32.19 11.38
N VAL A 304 -4.74 -33.22 11.10
CA VAL A 304 -4.08 -33.40 9.81
C VAL A 304 -5.09 -34.01 8.84
N ASN A 305 -5.45 -33.29 7.79
CA ASN A 305 -6.39 -33.76 6.78
C ASN A 305 -5.63 -34.44 5.63
N ALA A 306 -5.55 -35.77 5.66
CA ALA A 306 -4.90 -36.59 4.63
C ALA A 306 -5.71 -37.86 4.32
N GLU A 307 -5.40 -38.53 3.20
CA GLU A 307 -5.99 -39.83 2.88
C GLU A 307 -5.53 -40.91 3.88
N ASP A 308 -6.40 -41.86 4.23
CA ASP A 308 -6.12 -42.93 5.22
C ASP A 308 -4.88 -43.79 4.88
N ALA A 309 -4.54 -43.90 3.60
CA ALA A 309 -3.39 -44.67 3.13
C ALA A 309 -2.06 -43.86 3.14
N ALA A 310 -2.13 -42.55 3.39
CA ALA A 310 -0.96 -41.68 3.38
C ALA A 310 -0.22 -41.74 4.72
N LYS A 311 1.11 -41.77 4.65
CA LYS A 311 1.97 -41.61 5.83
C LYS A 311 2.34 -40.15 5.99
N ILE A 312 2.32 -39.63 7.22
CA ILE A 312 2.63 -38.22 7.48
C ILE A 312 4.09 -38.04 7.87
N GLN A 313 4.72 -37.02 7.29
CA GLN A 313 6.09 -36.62 7.57
C GLN A 313 6.16 -35.11 7.77
N VAL A 314 6.88 -34.68 8.80
CA VAL A 314 7.18 -33.27 9.07
C VAL A 314 8.61 -32.99 8.61
N ARG A 315 8.79 -31.89 7.89
CA ARG A 315 10.08 -31.34 7.52
C ARG A 315 10.28 -30.02 8.24
N ALA A 316 11.48 -29.79 8.75
CA ALA A 316 11.86 -28.58 9.45
C ALA A 316 13.17 -28.04 8.87
N GLY A 317 13.25 -26.72 8.68
CA GLY A 317 14.45 -26.04 8.22
C GLY A 317 14.66 -24.75 9.00
N LEU A 318 15.93 -24.38 9.17
CA LEU A 318 16.32 -23.15 9.84
C LEU A 318 16.79 -22.14 8.80
N PHE A 319 16.19 -20.96 8.77
CA PHE A 319 16.41 -19.95 7.75
C PHE A 319 16.80 -18.60 8.32
N HIS A 320 17.59 -17.85 7.55
CA HIS A 320 17.77 -16.41 7.67
C HIS A 320 17.35 -15.77 6.34
N GLY A 321 16.14 -15.21 6.31
CA GLY A 321 15.55 -14.71 5.06
C GLY A 321 15.20 -15.90 4.17
N THR A 322 15.84 -16.02 3.02
CA THR A 322 15.78 -17.21 2.15
C THR A 322 16.96 -18.16 2.31
N GLU A 323 18.02 -17.75 3.01
CA GLU A 323 19.19 -18.60 3.17
C GLU A 323 18.90 -19.72 4.17
N LEU A 324 19.13 -20.96 3.76
CA LEU A 324 19.07 -22.13 4.62
C LEU A 324 20.36 -22.21 5.44
N LEU A 325 20.26 -22.05 6.77
CA LEU A 325 21.41 -21.96 7.67
C LEU A 325 22.12 -23.31 7.88
N CYS A 326 21.38 -24.42 7.79
CA CYS A 326 21.91 -25.77 7.93
C CYS A 326 20.99 -26.78 7.22
N LYS A 327 21.43 -28.03 7.09
CA LYS A 327 20.64 -29.08 6.44
C LYS A 327 19.26 -29.25 7.10
N THR A 328 18.22 -29.45 6.30
CA THR A 328 16.85 -29.66 6.78
C THR A 328 16.71 -30.97 7.56
N ALA A 329 15.97 -30.90 8.66
CA ALA A 329 15.60 -32.04 9.49
C ALA A 329 14.27 -32.65 9.02
N VAL A 330 14.16 -33.98 9.08
CA VAL A 330 12.98 -34.71 8.61
C VAL A 330 12.55 -35.74 9.67
N SER A 331 11.26 -35.75 10.00
CA SER A 331 10.69 -36.70 10.95
C SER A 331 10.61 -38.12 10.36
N SER A 332 10.41 -39.10 11.25
CA SER A 332 9.93 -40.42 10.84
C SER A 332 8.53 -40.33 10.23
N GLU A 333 8.20 -41.30 9.38
CA GLU A 333 6.85 -41.48 8.83
C GLU A 333 5.90 -41.95 9.94
N SER A 334 4.76 -41.28 10.11
CA SER A 334 3.70 -41.66 11.04
C SER A 334 2.45 -42.13 10.29
N SER A 335 1.89 -43.26 10.69
CA SER A 335 0.66 -43.83 10.15
C SER A 335 -0.44 -43.76 11.20
N SER A 336 -1.19 -42.66 11.19
CA SER A 336 -2.38 -42.42 12.03
C SER A 336 -3.42 -41.68 11.20
N ARG A 337 -4.68 -41.63 11.68
CA ARG A 337 -5.78 -40.99 10.93
C ARG A 337 -5.83 -39.47 11.06
N SER A 338 -5.57 -38.93 12.25
CA SER A 338 -5.76 -37.49 12.54
C SER A 338 -4.80 -36.93 13.58
N GLU A 339 -4.43 -37.73 14.58
CA GLU A 339 -3.41 -37.40 15.59
C GLU A 339 -2.13 -38.21 15.32
N HIS A 340 -1.04 -37.50 15.05
CA HIS A 340 0.26 -38.08 14.75
C HIS A 340 1.23 -37.73 15.87
N VAL A 341 1.70 -38.73 16.62
CA VAL A 341 2.69 -38.53 17.69
C VAL A 341 4.06 -38.95 17.19
N TRP A 342 5.07 -38.10 17.37
CA TRP A 342 6.47 -38.39 17.03
C TRP A 342 7.35 -38.51 18.27
N ASN A 343 7.17 -37.62 19.26
CA ASN A 343 8.00 -37.50 20.46
C ASN A 343 9.49 -37.65 20.17
N LYS A 344 9.97 -36.95 19.15
CA LYS A 344 11.33 -37.08 18.64
C LYS A 344 12.02 -35.73 18.59
N THR A 345 13.27 -35.71 19.04
CA THR A 345 14.13 -34.54 18.90
C THR A 345 14.68 -34.46 17.47
N LEU A 346 14.43 -33.33 16.82
CA LEU A 346 15.06 -32.91 15.57
C LEU A 346 16.29 -32.09 15.93
N GLU A 347 17.47 -32.60 15.59
CA GLU A 347 18.75 -31.91 15.78
C GLU A 347 19.18 -31.24 14.47
N PHE A 348 19.68 -30.01 14.58
CA PHE A 348 20.15 -29.20 13.47
C PHE A 348 21.67 -29.04 13.57
N ASP A 349 22.34 -29.11 12.43
CA ASP A 349 23.80 -29.00 12.31
C ASP A 349 24.25 -27.53 12.38
N ILE A 350 23.92 -26.89 13.51
CA ILE A 350 24.28 -25.50 13.84
C ILE A 350 24.29 -25.36 15.38
N ALA A 351 25.33 -24.73 15.92
CA ALA A 351 25.41 -24.46 17.35
C ALA A 351 24.49 -23.30 17.74
N VAL A 352 23.97 -23.32 18.97
CA VAL A 352 23.10 -22.24 19.49
C VAL A 352 23.80 -20.88 19.45
N CYS A 353 25.11 -20.83 19.73
CA CYS A 353 25.92 -19.62 19.65
C CYS A 353 25.98 -19.00 18.24
N ASP A 354 25.77 -19.77 17.19
CA ASP A 354 25.82 -19.33 15.79
C ASP A 354 24.46 -18.93 15.22
N LEU A 355 23.38 -19.02 16.01
CA LEU A 355 22.06 -18.63 15.56
C LEU A 355 21.96 -17.10 15.36
N PRO A 356 21.60 -16.62 14.16
CA PRO A 356 21.35 -15.20 13.95
C PRO A 356 20.11 -14.73 14.74
N ARG A 357 20.07 -13.45 15.11
CA ARG A 357 18.94 -12.84 15.84
C ARG A 357 17.59 -13.10 15.16
N MET A 358 17.58 -13.12 13.83
CA MET A 358 16.39 -13.30 13.00
C MET A 358 16.27 -14.72 12.42
N ALA A 359 16.87 -15.72 13.09
CA ALA A 359 16.69 -17.12 12.76
C ALA A 359 15.21 -17.52 12.83
N ARG A 360 14.72 -18.09 11.73
CA ARG A 360 13.35 -18.56 11.56
C ARG A 360 13.34 -20.07 11.42
N LEU A 361 12.46 -20.71 12.17
CA LEU A 361 12.19 -22.14 12.07
C LEU A 361 10.94 -22.36 11.21
N CYS A 362 11.12 -23.05 10.09
CA CYS A 362 10.08 -23.27 9.08
C CYS A 362 9.70 -24.75 9.03
N PHE A 363 8.40 -25.05 9.12
CA PHE A 363 7.86 -26.40 9.05
C PHE A 363 6.96 -26.61 7.84
N ALA A 364 6.98 -27.81 7.28
CA ALA A 364 5.97 -28.29 6.35
C ALA A 364 5.58 -29.73 6.64
N ILE A 365 4.27 -29.99 6.59
CA ILE A 365 3.65 -31.30 6.79
C ILE A 365 3.34 -31.89 5.42
N TYR A 366 3.79 -33.12 5.20
CA TYR A 366 3.64 -33.84 3.94
C TYR A 366 2.88 -35.16 4.13
N ALA A 367 1.96 -35.44 3.21
CA ALA A 367 1.43 -36.77 2.96
C ALA A 367 2.38 -37.52 2.01
N VAL A 368 2.84 -38.69 2.43
CA VAL A 368 3.77 -39.56 1.70
C VAL A 368 3.01 -40.79 1.25
N MET A 369 2.97 -41.01 -0.06
CA MET A 369 2.28 -42.15 -0.68
C MET A 369 3.22 -42.93 -1.58
N ASP A 370 3.05 -44.25 -1.65
CA ASP A 370 3.80 -45.09 -2.57
C ASP A 370 3.34 -44.89 -4.01
N LYS A 371 4.27 -44.96 -4.97
CA LYS A 371 3.96 -44.76 -6.40
C LYS A 371 3.15 -45.95 -6.94
N VAL A 372 1.84 -45.78 -7.07
CA VAL A 372 0.98 -46.77 -7.73
C VAL A 372 1.33 -46.86 -9.23
N LYS A 373 1.70 -48.04 -9.73
CA LYS A 373 1.75 -48.35 -11.17
C LYS A 373 0.30 -48.25 -11.71
N LYS A 374 -0.10 -47.12 -12.30
CA LYS A 374 -1.45 -46.99 -12.88
C LYS A 374 -1.64 -48.00 -14.03
N GLN A 375 -2.62 -48.91 -13.89
CA GLN A 375 -3.37 -49.40 -15.04
C GLN A 375 -4.12 -48.22 -15.70
N ARG A 376 -4.20 -48.23 -17.04
CA ARG A 376 -4.94 -47.24 -17.83
C ARG A 376 -6.40 -47.21 -17.38
N SER A 377 -6.83 -46.12 -16.77
CA SER A 377 -8.23 -45.80 -16.56
C SER A 377 -8.44 -44.28 -16.50
N THR A 378 -9.63 -43.88 -16.92
CA THR A 378 -10.07 -42.67 -17.61
C THR A 378 -9.96 -41.34 -16.86
N LYS A 379 -9.69 -40.30 -17.67
CA LYS A 379 -9.85 -38.84 -17.46
C LYS A 379 -10.48 -38.41 -16.12
N ASN A 380 -9.63 -37.88 -15.23
CA ASN A 380 -10.04 -36.87 -14.24
C ASN A 380 -9.00 -35.74 -14.25
N THR A 381 -9.37 -34.63 -14.87
CA THR A 381 -8.46 -33.55 -15.31
C THR A 381 -8.23 -32.47 -14.25
N HIS A 382 -8.42 -32.75 -12.96
CA HIS A 382 -8.45 -31.72 -11.90
C HIS A 382 -7.42 -31.85 -10.76
N LEU A 383 -6.51 -32.84 -10.76
CA LEU A 383 -5.66 -33.10 -9.57
C LEU A 383 -4.22 -32.55 -9.57
N ASN A 384 -3.70 -31.94 -10.64
CA ASN A 384 -2.30 -31.49 -10.65
C ASN A 384 -2.19 -29.97 -10.54
N LYS A 385 -2.58 -29.39 -9.40
CA LYS A 385 -2.31 -27.97 -9.12
C LYS A 385 -1.05 -27.74 -8.25
N TYR A 386 -0.54 -28.78 -7.57
CA TYR A 386 0.61 -28.66 -6.68
C TYR A 386 1.81 -29.49 -7.17
N GLN A 387 3.01 -28.93 -7.05
CA GLN A 387 4.26 -29.62 -7.33
C GLN A 387 4.46 -30.75 -6.30
N THR A 388 4.58 -31.99 -6.79
CA THR A 388 4.73 -33.18 -5.92
C THR A 388 6.17 -33.68 -5.95
N ILE A 389 6.73 -33.99 -4.79
CA ILE A 389 8.11 -34.50 -4.71
C ILE A 389 8.08 -35.98 -5.04
N ARG A 390 8.89 -36.42 -6.01
CA ARG A 390 9.06 -37.83 -6.35
C ARG A 390 10.46 -38.28 -5.96
N LYS A 391 10.59 -39.02 -4.85
CA LYS A 391 11.88 -39.52 -4.36
C LYS A 391 11.75 -40.98 -3.94
N ALA A 392 12.70 -41.82 -4.36
CA ALA A 392 12.79 -43.23 -3.97
C ALA A 392 11.49 -44.04 -4.14
N GLY A 393 10.73 -43.82 -5.21
CA GLY A 393 9.47 -44.54 -5.47
C GLY A 393 8.27 -44.06 -4.66
N LYS A 394 8.39 -42.97 -3.89
CA LYS A 394 7.29 -42.31 -3.15
C LYS A 394 6.97 -40.94 -3.71
N VAL A 395 5.74 -40.49 -3.51
CA VAL A 395 5.23 -39.16 -3.87
C VAL A 395 4.85 -38.41 -2.59
N HIS A 396 5.39 -37.21 -2.41
CA HIS A 396 5.06 -36.35 -1.27
C HIS A 396 4.13 -35.21 -1.72
N TYR A 397 3.03 -35.04 -0.98
CA TYR A 397 2.02 -34.01 -1.17
C TYR A 397 2.05 -33.04 -0.01
N PRO A 398 2.26 -31.73 -0.25
CA PRO A 398 2.24 -30.73 0.81
C PRO A 398 0.80 -30.58 1.37
N ILE A 399 0.66 -30.61 2.69
CA ILE A 399 -0.63 -30.47 3.39
C ILE A 399 -0.74 -29.10 4.03
N ALA A 400 0.22 -28.75 4.87
CA ALA A 400 0.23 -27.49 5.60
C ALA A 400 1.66 -27.05 5.95
N TRP A 401 1.86 -25.76 6.21
CA TRP A 401 3.13 -25.18 6.64
C TRP A 401 2.93 -24.19 7.77
N VAL A 402 3.98 -23.96 8.57
CA VAL A 402 3.98 -22.93 9.62
C VAL A 402 5.41 -22.51 9.92
N ASN A 403 5.60 -21.22 10.20
CA ASN A 403 6.89 -20.68 10.57
C ASN A 403 6.82 -20.07 11.98
N THR A 404 7.95 -20.04 12.68
CA THR A 404 8.08 -19.31 13.94
C THR A 404 9.49 -18.77 14.11
N MET A 405 9.63 -17.63 14.80
CA MET A 405 10.95 -17.11 15.16
C MET A 405 11.56 -17.96 16.28
N VAL A 406 12.88 -18.16 16.23
CA VAL A 406 13.63 -18.87 17.28
C VAL A 406 13.80 -18.00 18.53
N PHE A 407 14.00 -16.70 18.33
CA PHE A 407 14.02 -15.69 19.39
C PHE A 407 12.68 -14.96 19.48
N ASP A 408 12.29 -14.53 20.67
CA ASP A 408 11.13 -13.65 20.87
C ASP A 408 11.47 -12.17 20.56
N TYR A 409 10.50 -11.27 20.73
CA TYR A 409 10.68 -9.83 20.47
C TYR A 409 11.66 -9.15 21.43
N ARG A 410 11.94 -9.76 22.60
CA ARG A 410 12.92 -9.29 23.59
C ARG A 410 14.33 -9.84 23.32
N GLY A 411 14.49 -10.67 22.30
CA GLY A 411 15.75 -11.34 21.97
C GLY A 411 16.07 -12.54 22.85
N GLN A 412 15.09 -13.06 23.59
CA GLN A 412 15.25 -14.29 24.36
C GLN A 412 15.03 -15.51 23.46
N LEU A 413 15.86 -16.53 23.59
CA LEU A 413 15.67 -17.81 22.94
C LEU A 413 14.39 -18.45 23.51
N LYS A 414 13.45 -18.83 22.65
CA LYS A 414 12.21 -19.46 23.09
C LYS A 414 12.51 -20.79 23.79
N THR A 415 11.73 -21.10 24.81
CA THR A 415 11.79 -22.35 25.60
C THR A 415 10.38 -22.85 25.91
N GLY A 416 10.23 -24.15 26.12
CA GLY A 416 8.96 -24.77 26.50
C GLY A 416 8.06 -25.13 25.31
N ASP A 417 6.84 -25.57 25.64
CA ASP A 417 5.87 -26.09 24.68
C ASP A 417 5.14 -24.98 23.93
N ILE A 418 5.00 -25.15 22.62
CA ILE A 418 4.32 -24.22 21.72
C ILE A 418 3.41 -24.99 20.77
N ILE A 419 2.19 -24.50 20.60
CA ILE A 419 1.21 -24.99 19.63
C ILE A 419 1.18 -24.03 18.45
N LEU A 420 1.54 -24.54 17.27
CA LEU A 420 1.54 -23.78 16.02
C LEU A 420 0.37 -24.22 15.14
N HIS A 421 -0.52 -23.30 14.80
CA HIS A 421 -1.62 -23.56 13.87
C HIS A 421 -1.18 -23.25 12.45
N CYS A 422 -1.30 -24.24 11.57
CA CYS A 422 -0.69 -24.22 10.25
C CYS A 422 -1.57 -23.57 9.17
N TRP A 423 -0.91 -23.15 8.09
CA TRP A 423 -1.51 -22.63 6.87
C TRP A 423 -1.57 -23.72 5.80
N SER A 424 -2.67 -23.80 5.05
CA SER A 424 -2.89 -24.85 4.03
C SER A 424 -2.57 -24.41 2.60
N SER A 425 -2.36 -23.11 2.37
CA SER A 425 -2.08 -22.57 1.04
C SER A 425 -0.58 -22.56 0.74
N PHE A 426 -0.14 -23.35 -0.24
CA PHE A 426 1.23 -23.29 -0.76
C PHE A 426 1.29 -22.44 -2.02
N PRO A 427 2.35 -21.64 -2.22
CA PRO A 427 2.67 -21.07 -3.52
C PRO A 427 2.77 -22.16 -4.60
N ASP A 428 2.25 -21.88 -5.80
CA ASP A 428 2.22 -22.82 -6.93
C ASP A 428 3.63 -23.26 -7.42
N GLU A 429 4.68 -22.54 -7.02
CA GLU A 429 6.07 -22.68 -7.50
C GLU A 429 7.07 -22.66 -6.35
N LEU A 430 7.11 -23.73 -5.55
CA LEU A 430 8.14 -23.92 -4.52
C LEU A 430 9.00 -25.13 -4.88
N GLU A 431 10.18 -24.87 -5.42
CA GLU A 431 11.22 -25.89 -5.63
C GLU A 431 11.79 -26.42 -4.30
N GLU A 432 11.77 -25.61 -3.23
CA GLU A 432 12.51 -25.87 -1.97
C GLU A 432 11.73 -26.57 -0.85
N MET A 433 10.46 -26.97 -1.07
CA MET A 433 9.76 -27.90 -0.15
C MET A 433 9.52 -27.37 1.29
N LEU A 434 9.72 -26.08 1.55
CA LEU A 434 9.36 -25.31 2.74
C LEU A 434 8.93 -23.90 2.28
N ASN A 435 8.24 -23.11 3.13
CA ASN A 435 7.79 -21.75 2.77
C ASN A 435 8.44 -20.67 3.66
N PRO A 436 9.75 -20.40 3.54
CA PRO A 436 10.46 -19.45 4.41
C PRO A 436 10.03 -17.99 4.26
N ILE A 437 9.40 -17.64 3.13
CA ILE A 437 8.84 -16.30 2.83
C ILE A 437 7.47 -16.11 3.52
N GLY A 438 6.82 -17.21 3.92
CA GLY A 438 5.53 -17.16 4.59
C GLY A 438 5.57 -16.49 5.97
N THR A 439 4.41 -15.99 6.41
CA THR A 439 4.25 -15.34 7.72
C THR A 439 4.74 -16.22 8.87
N ILE A 440 5.28 -15.58 9.91
CA ILE A 440 5.66 -16.21 11.19
C ILE A 440 4.49 -16.25 12.18
N GLN A 441 3.37 -15.62 11.83
CA GLN A 441 2.16 -15.62 12.64
C GLN A 441 1.43 -16.97 12.51
N THR A 442 0.98 -17.49 13.65
CA THR A 442 0.13 -18.68 13.68
C THR A 442 -1.22 -18.39 13.01
N ASN A 443 -1.81 -19.39 12.38
CA ASN A 443 -3.14 -19.24 11.79
C ASN A 443 -4.18 -18.96 12.89
N PRO A 444 -4.93 -17.83 12.83
CA PRO A 444 -5.90 -17.49 13.87
C PRO A 444 -7.16 -18.38 13.86
N TYR A 445 -7.41 -19.14 12.79
CA TYR A 445 -8.55 -20.07 12.70
C TYR A 445 -8.24 -21.43 13.34
N THR A 446 -8.03 -21.42 14.66
CA THR A 446 -7.55 -22.56 15.45
C THR A 446 -8.46 -23.79 15.39
N GLU A 447 -9.77 -23.61 15.20
CA GLU A 447 -10.75 -24.70 15.15
C GLU A 447 -10.48 -25.68 14.00
N ASN A 448 -10.17 -25.15 12.81
CA ASN A 448 -10.07 -25.92 11.56
C ASN A 448 -8.63 -26.11 11.07
N ALA A 449 -7.66 -25.39 11.64
CA ALA A 449 -6.27 -25.47 11.23
C ALA A 449 -5.60 -26.74 11.75
N THR A 450 -4.70 -27.32 10.95
CA THR A 450 -3.79 -28.37 11.40
C THR A 450 -2.87 -27.81 12.48
N GLU A 451 -2.74 -28.52 13.60
CA GLU A 451 -1.93 -28.12 14.74
C GLU A 451 -0.61 -28.88 14.74
N LEU A 452 0.48 -28.18 15.04
CA LEU A 452 1.80 -28.77 15.25
C LEU A 452 2.29 -28.39 16.65
N HIS A 453 2.48 -29.40 17.50
CA HIS A 453 3.02 -29.23 18.85
C HIS A 453 4.53 -29.46 18.81
N ILE A 454 5.27 -28.44 19.23
CA ILE A 454 6.73 -28.47 19.36
C ILE A 454 7.13 -28.01 20.75
N SER A 455 8.31 -28.42 21.20
CA SER A 455 8.92 -27.93 22.43
C SER A 455 10.32 -27.42 22.17
N PHE A 456 10.60 -26.20 22.62
CA PHE A 456 11.94 -25.65 22.62
C PHE A 456 12.67 -26.11 23.89
N PRO A 457 13.84 -26.76 23.77
CA PRO A 457 14.58 -27.26 24.92
C PRO A 457 15.22 -26.11 25.72
N GLU A 458 15.46 -26.38 27.00
CA GLU A 458 16.28 -25.52 27.84
C GLU A 458 17.77 -25.85 27.66
N TYR A 459 18.60 -24.83 27.48
CA TYR A 459 20.07 -24.96 27.34
C TYR A 459 20.83 -24.43 28.56
N SER A 460 20.16 -23.73 29.47
CA SER A 460 20.74 -23.03 30.62
C SER A 460 19.67 -22.88 31.70
N THR A 461 20.08 -22.81 32.96
CA THR A 461 19.18 -22.53 34.10
C THR A 461 18.65 -21.10 34.10
N GLN A 462 19.34 -20.20 33.41
CA GLN A 462 18.94 -18.82 33.17
C GLN A 462 18.46 -18.64 31.73
N PRO A 463 17.54 -17.68 31.46
CA PRO A 463 17.12 -17.35 30.11
C PRO A 463 18.31 -17.04 29.21
N VAL A 464 18.31 -17.64 28.01
CA VAL A 464 19.35 -17.39 27.00
C VAL A 464 18.91 -16.20 26.15
N VAL A 465 19.75 -15.17 26.07
CA VAL A 465 19.41 -13.89 25.41
C VAL A 465 20.47 -13.54 24.36
N PHE A 466 20.02 -13.01 23.23
CA PHE A 466 20.89 -12.47 22.18
C PHE A 466 21.70 -11.28 22.74
N PRO A 467 22.99 -11.15 22.42
CA PRO A 467 23.84 -10.09 22.97
C PRO A 467 23.31 -8.69 22.65
N ALA A 468 23.45 -7.79 23.62
CA ALA A 468 23.27 -6.36 23.39
C ALA A 468 24.35 -5.82 22.44
N PHE A 469 24.05 -4.70 21.78
CA PHE A 469 24.91 -4.16 20.72
C PHE A 469 26.36 -3.88 21.17
N ASP A 470 26.57 -3.39 22.40
CA ASP A 470 27.92 -3.13 22.92
C ASP A 470 28.78 -4.41 22.95
N LYS A 471 28.19 -5.57 23.28
CA LYS A 471 28.88 -6.87 23.26
C LYS A 471 29.19 -7.36 21.86
N ILE A 472 28.36 -6.96 20.89
CA ILE A 472 28.61 -7.25 19.48
C ILE A 472 29.84 -6.48 19.00
N LEU A 473 29.95 -5.20 19.37
CA LEU A 473 31.11 -4.37 19.05
C LEU A 473 32.39 -4.87 19.74
N GLU A 474 32.32 -5.28 21.02
CA GLU A 474 33.44 -5.88 21.73
C GLU A 474 33.98 -7.12 20.98
N LYS A 475 33.11 -8.06 20.60
CA LYS A 475 33.51 -9.25 19.84
C LYS A 475 34.09 -8.92 18.47
N ALA A 476 33.53 -7.94 17.76
CA ALA A 476 34.08 -7.47 16.48
C ALA A 476 35.49 -6.88 16.64
N ALA A 477 35.72 -6.11 17.71
CA ALA A 477 37.03 -5.53 18.04
C ALA A 477 38.05 -6.61 18.44
N GLU A 478 37.66 -7.63 19.19
CA GLU A 478 38.50 -8.79 19.51
C GLU A 478 39.01 -9.49 18.25
N ILE A 479 38.12 -9.72 17.27
CA ILE A 479 38.48 -10.36 16.00
C ILE A 479 39.40 -9.47 15.17
N ALA A 480 39.12 -8.16 15.11
CA ALA A 480 39.99 -7.22 14.43
C ALA A 480 41.41 -7.20 15.04
N GLY A 481 41.51 -7.11 16.38
CA GLY A 481 42.79 -7.15 17.10
C GLY A 481 43.56 -8.47 16.96
N ALA A 482 42.88 -9.59 16.77
CA ALA A 482 43.52 -10.89 16.52
C ALA A 482 44.03 -11.05 15.08
N SER A 483 43.43 -10.34 14.11
CA SER A 483 43.74 -10.46 12.68
C SER A 483 44.86 -9.52 12.19
N ASP A 484 45.26 -8.53 12.99
CA ASP A 484 46.41 -7.64 12.71
C ASP A 484 47.77 -8.36 12.56
N SER A 485 47.86 -9.67 12.85
CA SER A 485 49.06 -10.47 12.62
C SER A 485 49.18 -11.08 11.21
N MET A 486 48.14 -11.03 10.36
CA MET A 486 48.24 -11.50 8.96
C MET A 486 47.47 -10.61 7.97
N THR A 487 48.21 -9.76 7.25
CA THR A 487 47.89 -9.25 5.90
C THR A 487 46.61 -8.40 5.72
N MET A 488 46.52 -7.27 6.41
CA MET A 488 45.63 -6.17 5.99
C MET A 488 46.41 -5.18 5.11
N GLY A 489 46.09 -5.11 3.81
CA GLY A 489 46.45 -3.94 2.98
C GLY A 489 47.25 -4.13 1.69
N ARG A 490 47.57 -5.34 1.21
CA ARG A 490 48.30 -5.52 -0.08
C ARG A 490 47.59 -6.33 -1.17
N GLY A 491 46.45 -6.98 -0.89
CA GLY A 491 45.70 -7.77 -1.87
C GLY A 491 44.72 -6.97 -2.76
N GLY A 492 44.22 -5.83 -2.28
CA GLY A 492 43.12 -5.08 -2.91
C GLY A 492 43.38 -4.67 -4.36
N LYS A 493 44.60 -4.23 -4.70
CA LYS A 493 44.95 -3.85 -6.09
C LYS A 493 44.89 -5.01 -7.09
N LYS A 494 45.14 -6.24 -6.64
CA LYS A 494 45.19 -7.42 -7.52
C LYS A 494 43.78 -7.86 -7.96
N PHE A 495 42.81 -7.74 -7.06
CA PHE A 495 41.44 -8.22 -7.27
C PHE A 495 40.43 -7.09 -7.51
N TYR A 496 40.87 -5.82 -7.50
CA TYR A 496 39.99 -4.67 -7.71
C TYR A 496 39.21 -4.73 -9.04
N ILE A 497 39.85 -5.19 -10.12
CA ILE A 497 39.19 -5.31 -11.44
C ILE A 497 38.07 -6.34 -11.37
N GLU A 498 38.34 -7.51 -10.80
CA GLU A 498 37.34 -8.58 -10.62
C GLU A 498 36.21 -8.13 -9.69
N LEU A 499 36.53 -7.46 -8.57
CA LEU A 499 35.54 -6.88 -7.68
C LEU A 499 34.66 -5.85 -8.40
N LYS A 500 35.27 -4.95 -9.18
CA LYS A 500 34.55 -3.94 -9.97
C LYS A 500 33.60 -4.59 -10.99
N GLU A 501 34.06 -5.61 -11.70
CA GLU A 501 33.21 -6.36 -12.63
C GLU A 501 32.02 -6.99 -11.92
N ILE A 502 32.23 -7.63 -10.75
CA ILE A 502 31.14 -8.20 -9.95
C ILE A 502 30.19 -7.09 -9.47
N MET A 503 30.71 -5.94 -9.04
CA MET A 503 29.89 -4.82 -8.54
C MET A 503 29.02 -4.18 -9.64
N GLU A 504 29.53 -4.08 -10.86
CA GLU A 504 28.82 -3.49 -12.00
C GLU A 504 27.74 -4.42 -12.60
N ARG A 505 27.76 -5.72 -12.27
CA ARG A 505 26.71 -6.67 -12.67
C ARG A 505 25.35 -6.29 -12.09
N ASP A 506 24.32 -6.75 -12.80
CA ASP A 506 22.93 -6.64 -12.37
C ASP A 506 22.74 -7.17 -10.94
N PRO A 507 22.00 -6.49 -10.06
CA PRO A 507 21.82 -6.94 -8.68
C PRO A 507 21.11 -8.29 -8.52
N LEU A 508 20.34 -8.73 -9.51
CA LEU A 508 19.67 -10.03 -9.52
C LEU A 508 20.57 -11.13 -10.10
N SER A 509 21.79 -10.81 -10.55
CA SER A 509 22.74 -11.84 -10.97
C SER A 509 23.12 -12.70 -9.79
N GLN A 510 22.95 -14.02 -9.91
CA GLN A 510 23.37 -14.95 -8.87
C GLN A 510 24.88 -14.87 -8.66
N LEU A 511 25.29 -14.70 -7.41
CA LEU A 511 26.69 -14.75 -6.99
C LEU A 511 27.07 -16.20 -6.72
N CYS A 512 28.20 -16.65 -7.29
CA CYS A 512 28.77 -17.94 -6.92
C CYS A 512 29.53 -17.83 -5.58
N GLU A 513 29.80 -18.98 -4.93
CA GLU A 513 30.44 -19.01 -3.61
C GLU A 513 31.84 -18.34 -3.60
N ASN A 514 32.63 -18.50 -4.68
CA ASN A 514 33.93 -17.84 -4.79
C ASN A 514 33.81 -16.31 -4.82
N GLU A 515 32.77 -15.79 -5.48
CA GLU A 515 32.53 -14.34 -5.53
C GLU A 515 32.09 -13.81 -4.16
N LYS A 516 31.24 -14.57 -3.44
CA LYS A 516 30.84 -14.21 -2.07
C LYS A 516 32.04 -14.16 -1.13
N ASP A 517 32.90 -15.18 -1.16
CA ASP A 517 34.11 -15.22 -0.34
C ASP A 517 35.05 -14.04 -0.68
N LEU A 518 35.18 -13.67 -1.96
CA LEU A 518 35.96 -12.50 -2.38
C LEU A 518 35.36 -11.19 -1.86
N ILE A 519 34.04 -11.00 -2.00
CA ILE A 519 33.32 -9.81 -1.51
C ILE A 519 33.47 -9.68 0.01
N TRP A 520 33.31 -10.78 0.75
CA TRP A 520 33.47 -10.77 2.21
C TRP A 520 34.91 -10.45 2.62
N THR A 521 35.89 -11.00 1.92
CA THR A 521 37.32 -10.72 2.16
C THR A 521 37.65 -9.24 1.94
N LEU A 522 37.12 -8.64 0.86
CA LEU A 522 37.35 -7.24 0.48
C LEU A 522 36.26 -6.28 0.99
N ARG A 523 35.53 -6.63 2.06
CA ARG A 523 34.39 -5.86 2.59
C ARG A 523 34.69 -4.38 2.90
N HIS A 524 35.92 -4.05 3.30
CA HIS A 524 36.35 -2.67 3.51
C HIS A 524 36.54 -1.91 2.20
N ASP A 525 37.11 -2.55 1.17
CA ASP A 525 37.21 -1.97 -0.18
C ASP A 525 35.82 -1.76 -0.79
N CYS A 526 34.86 -2.65 -0.53
CA CYS A 526 33.45 -2.49 -0.93
C CYS A 526 32.84 -1.21 -0.32
N ARG A 527 33.05 -0.99 0.99
CA ARG A 527 32.57 0.22 1.68
C ARG A 527 33.17 1.50 1.07
N GLU A 528 34.48 1.51 0.84
CA GLU A 528 35.21 2.71 0.43
C GLU A 528 35.00 3.06 -1.04
N ASN A 529 34.95 2.06 -1.92
CA ASN A 529 34.90 2.28 -3.37
C ASN A 529 33.49 2.08 -3.97
N PHE A 530 32.63 1.29 -3.32
CA PHE A 530 31.33 0.87 -3.86
C PHE A 530 30.23 0.80 -2.78
N PRO A 531 29.90 1.89 -2.06
CA PRO A 531 28.93 1.85 -0.94
C PRO A 531 27.55 1.28 -1.34
N GLN A 532 27.11 1.49 -2.58
CA GLN A 532 25.88 0.92 -3.16
C GLN A 532 25.89 -0.62 -3.28
N SER A 533 27.02 -1.27 -3.03
CA SER A 533 27.17 -2.73 -3.08
C SER A 533 26.72 -3.45 -1.80
N LEU A 534 26.29 -2.72 -0.77
CA LEU A 534 25.87 -3.30 0.50
C LEU A 534 24.93 -4.52 0.36
N PRO A 535 23.92 -4.53 -0.54
CA PRO A 535 23.10 -5.72 -0.77
C PRO A 535 23.90 -6.97 -1.16
N LYS A 536 24.89 -6.84 -2.06
CA LYS A 536 25.77 -7.94 -2.48
C LYS A 536 26.68 -8.40 -1.34
N LEU A 537 27.16 -7.47 -0.51
CA LEU A 537 27.94 -7.80 0.69
C LEU A 537 27.09 -8.60 1.68
N LEU A 538 25.84 -8.19 1.92
CA LEU A 538 24.91 -8.87 2.83
C LEU A 538 24.57 -10.29 2.39
N LEU A 539 24.42 -10.52 1.09
CA LEU A 539 24.25 -11.86 0.50
C LEU A 539 25.52 -12.74 0.55
N SER A 540 26.67 -12.13 0.87
CA SER A 540 27.97 -12.81 0.97
C SER A 540 28.36 -13.15 2.42
N VAL A 541 27.59 -12.67 3.40
CA VAL A 541 27.85 -12.92 4.83
C VAL A 541 27.39 -14.34 5.18
N LYS A 542 28.23 -15.07 5.93
CA LYS A 542 27.86 -16.39 6.47
C LYS A 542 27.08 -16.21 7.77
N TRP A 543 25.75 -16.10 7.66
CA TRP A 543 24.86 -15.86 8.81
C TRP A 543 24.82 -17.02 9.82
N SER A 544 25.37 -18.18 9.47
CA SER A 544 25.62 -19.32 10.37
C SER A 544 26.91 -19.21 11.17
N LYS A 545 27.53 -18.02 11.23
CA LYS A 545 28.72 -17.73 12.05
C LYS A 545 28.56 -16.39 12.77
N HIS A 546 28.53 -16.43 14.10
CA HIS A 546 28.34 -15.21 14.89
C HIS A 546 29.50 -14.21 14.81
N GLU A 547 30.71 -14.67 14.48
CA GLU A 547 31.88 -13.82 14.28
C GLU A 547 31.73 -12.94 13.03
N ASP A 548 31.22 -13.51 11.93
CA ASP A 548 30.97 -12.77 10.69
C ASP A 548 29.81 -11.78 10.88
N MET A 549 28.76 -12.18 11.62
CA MET A 549 27.66 -11.29 11.99
C MET A 549 28.13 -10.08 12.80
N ALA A 550 28.99 -10.29 13.81
CA ALA A 550 29.50 -9.21 14.65
C ALA A 550 30.34 -8.21 13.83
N GLN A 551 31.21 -8.70 12.94
CA GLN A 551 31.99 -7.85 12.04
C GLN A 551 31.11 -7.04 11.09
N LEU A 552 30.08 -7.66 10.50
CA LEU A 552 29.13 -6.96 9.64
C LEU A 552 28.39 -5.85 10.39
N GLN A 553 27.87 -6.17 11.58
CA GLN A 553 27.09 -5.22 12.39
C GLN A 553 27.95 -4.04 12.86
N ALA A 554 29.23 -4.25 13.17
CA ALA A 554 30.18 -3.18 13.42
C ALA A 554 30.49 -2.37 12.15
N LEU A 555 30.67 -3.03 11.01
CA LEU A 555 30.93 -2.38 9.71
C LEU A 555 29.76 -1.50 9.26
N LEU A 556 28.51 -1.89 9.54
CA LEU A 556 27.30 -1.12 9.24
C LEU A 556 27.27 0.25 9.96
N GLN A 557 27.85 0.36 11.16
CA GLN A 557 27.88 1.64 11.90
C GLN A 557 28.69 2.73 11.22
N ILE A 558 29.66 2.32 10.39
CA ILE A 558 30.54 3.20 9.64
C ILE A 558 30.28 3.10 8.13
N TRP A 559 29.18 2.46 7.72
CA TRP A 559 28.81 2.38 6.32
C TRP A 559 28.23 3.72 5.86
N PRO A 560 28.67 4.28 4.72
CA PRO A 560 28.11 5.51 4.18
C PRO A 560 26.60 5.37 3.94
N LYS A 561 25.80 6.39 4.30
CA LYS A 561 24.36 6.40 3.99
C LYS A 561 24.14 6.15 2.49
N LEU A 562 23.18 5.27 2.18
CA LEU A 562 22.75 5.02 0.81
C LEU A 562 21.71 6.05 0.38
N SER A 563 21.52 6.19 -0.94
CA SER A 563 20.35 6.91 -1.44
C SER A 563 19.07 6.21 -0.96
N PRO A 564 17.97 6.94 -0.66
CA PRO A 564 16.73 6.33 -0.22
C PRO A 564 16.21 5.25 -1.19
N ARG A 565 16.38 5.47 -2.51
CA ARG A 565 15.99 4.52 -3.56
C ARG A 565 16.79 3.21 -3.53
N ASP A 566 18.09 3.28 -3.23
CA ASP A 566 18.92 2.07 -3.10
C ASP A 566 18.63 1.32 -1.79
N ALA A 567 18.35 2.05 -0.70
CA ALA A 567 18.04 1.48 0.60
C ALA A 567 16.72 0.67 0.64
N LEU A 568 15.78 0.94 -0.28
CA LEU A 568 14.52 0.18 -0.38
C LEU A 568 14.74 -1.33 -0.57
N GLU A 569 15.82 -1.73 -1.25
CA GLU A 569 16.18 -3.14 -1.44
C GLU A 569 16.43 -3.86 -0.11
N LEU A 570 17.01 -3.16 0.86
CA LEU A 570 17.38 -3.71 2.17
C LEU A 570 16.15 -4.00 3.07
N LEU A 571 14.94 -3.64 2.62
CA LEU A 571 13.68 -3.99 3.29
C LEU A 571 13.03 -5.25 2.71
N ASP A 572 13.62 -5.83 1.66
CA ASP A 572 13.15 -7.08 1.08
C ASP A 572 13.35 -8.27 2.04
N PHE A 573 12.63 -9.38 1.81
CA PHE A 573 12.66 -10.57 2.65
C PHE A 573 14.04 -11.23 2.74
N ASN A 574 14.92 -10.98 1.76
CA ASN A 574 16.31 -11.46 1.76
C ASN A 574 17.16 -10.83 2.87
N TYR A 575 16.75 -9.70 3.44
CA TYR A 575 17.49 -8.94 4.44
C TYR A 575 16.67 -8.83 5.74
N PRO A 576 16.53 -9.90 6.51
CA PRO A 576 15.70 -9.89 7.71
C PRO A 576 16.40 -9.27 8.93
N ASP A 577 17.73 -9.10 8.91
CA ASP A 577 18.51 -8.61 10.05
C ASP A 577 18.04 -7.23 10.53
N GLN A 578 17.98 -7.07 11.86
CA GLN A 578 17.43 -5.88 12.49
C GLN A 578 18.25 -4.63 12.17
N TYR A 579 19.58 -4.71 12.24
CA TYR A 579 20.46 -3.55 12.06
C TYR A 579 20.54 -3.15 10.59
N VAL A 580 20.45 -4.12 9.68
CA VAL A 580 20.31 -3.85 8.24
C VAL A 580 19.01 -3.07 7.96
N ARG A 581 17.88 -3.52 8.53
CA ARG A 581 16.60 -2.82 8.35
C ARG A 581 16.56 -1.46 9.02
N GLU A 582 17.17 -1.31 10.20
CA GLU A 582 17.34 -0.02 10.87
C GLU A 582 18.19 0.95 10.04
N PHE A 583 19.31 0.48 9.47
CA PHE A 583 20.13 1.26 8.54
C PHE A 583 19.32 1.69 7.30
N ALA A 584 18.54 0.78 6.72
CA ALA A 584 17.68 1.07 5.58
C ALA A 584 16.67 2.17 5.91
N VAL A 585 15.96 2.05 7.03
CA VAL A 585 14.99 3.06 7.49
C VAL A 585 15.67 4.40 7.78
N ASN A 586 16.89 4.40 8.33
CA ASN A 586 17.66 5.64 8.54
C ASN A 586 18.03 6.34 7.22
N CYS A 587 18.23 5.62 6.13
CA CYS A 587 18.38 6.20 4.80
C CYS A 587 17.04 6.74 4.26
N LEU A 588 15.93 6.03 4.49
CA LEU A 588 14.59 6.48 4.06
C LEU A 588 14.11 7.76 4.76
N ARG A 589 14.68 8.12 5.92
CA ARG A 589 14.39 9.39 6.60
C ARG A 589 14.74 10.62 5.76
N ASP A 590 15.68 10.49 4.82
CA ASP A 590 16.10 11.58 3.93
C ASP A 590 15.14 11.74 2.71
N MET A 591 14.15 10.84 2.56
CA MET A 591 13.16 10.86 1.48
C MET A 591 12.06 11.91 1.72
N SER A 592 11.73 12.70 0.70
CA SER A 592 10.62 13.68 0.76
C SER A 592 9.25 12.99 0.88
N ASP A 593 8.22 13.72 1.31
CA ASP A 593 6.86 13.16 1.45
C ASP A 593 6.29 12.69 0.10
N ASP A 594 6.57 13.40 -0.99
CA ASP A 594 6.10 13.03 -2.33
C ASP A 594 6.85 11.83 -2.91
N GLU A 595 8.15 11.69 -2.63
CA GLU A 595 8.88 10.48 -2.98
C GLU A 595 8.41 9.29 -2.13
N LEU A 596 8.14 9.50 -0.83
CA LEU A 596 7.61 8.46 0.05
C LEU A 596 6.23 7.96 -0.41
N LEU A 597 5.33 8.86 -0.82
CA LEU A 597 4.02 8.49 -1.38
C LEU A 597 4.14 7.61 -2.62
N GLN A 598 5.21 7.76 -3.41
CA GLN A 598 5.47 6.90 -4.57
C GLN A 598 5.93 5.50 -4.21
N TYR A 599 6.33 5.23 -2.97
CA TYR A 599 6.77 3.91 -2.51
C TYR A 599 5.95 3.38 -1.32
N LEU A 600 4.95 4.14 -0.86
CA LEU A 600 4.18 3.85 0.35
C LEU A 600 3.45 2.51 0.25
N LEU A 601 2.87 2.19 -0.91
CA LEU A 601 2.19 0.90 -1.13
C LEU A 601 3.13 -0.25 -0.77
N GLN A 602 4.40 -0.15 -1.15
CA GLN A 602 5.34 -1.24 -0.98
C GLN A 602 6.02 -1.26 0.37
N LEU A 603 6.25 -0.09 0.97
CA LEU A 603 6.65 -0.02 2.37
C LEU A 603 5.59 -0.68 3.27
N VAL A 604 4.30 -0.55 2.93
CA VAL A 604 3.23 -1.30 3.61
C VAL A 604 3.34 -2.81 3.36
N GLN A 605 3.70 -3.25 2.14
CA GLN A 605 3.85 -4.68 1.85
C GLN A 605 5.03 -5.32 2.58
N VAL A 606 6.16 -4.63 2.72
CA VAL A 606 7.35 -5.20 3.38
C VAL A 606 7.21 -5.29 4.91
N LEU A 607 6.22 -4.62 5.52
CA LEU A 607 5.84 -4.86 6.92
C LEU A 607 5.49 -6.34 7.18
N ARG A 608 5.02 -7.07 6.15
CA ARG A 608 4.73 -8.50 6.25
C ARG A 608 5.95 -9.38 6.51
N TYR A 609 7.14 -8.85 6.23
CA TYR A 609 8.41 -9.53 6.45
C TYR A 609 9.05 -9.18 7.80
N GLU A 610 8.50 -8.19 8.51
CA GLU A 610 8.96 -7.81 9.83
C GLU A 610 8.64 -8.92 10.84
N PRO A 611 9.65 -9.44 11.57
CA PRO A 611 9.42 -10.52 12.53
C PRO A 611 8.59 -10.11 13.75
N TYR A 612 8.60 -8.82 14.10
CA TYR A 612 8.00 -8.26 15.31
C TYR A 612 7.18 -7.01 14.96
N TYR A 613 6.16 -6.72 15.76
CA TYR A 613 5.27 -5.58 15.52
C TYR A 613 6.01 -4.24 15.70
N ASP A 614 6.85 -4.15 16.75
CA ASP A 614 7.63 -2.96 17.08
C ASP A 614 8.97 -2.92 16.35
N CYS A 615 8.96 -2.54 15.08
CA CYS A 615 10.15 -2.42 14.23
C CYS A 615 10.42 -0.98 13.77
N ALA A 616 11.62 -0.72 13.25
CA ALA A 616 12.02 0.59 12.75
C ALA A 616 11.07 1.12 11.65
N LEU A 617 10.63 0.23 10.75
CA LEU A 617 9.74 0.58 9.66
C LEU A 617 8.34 0.98 10.14
N SER A 618 7.72 0.21 11.05
CA SER A 618 6.42 0.55 11.65
C SER A 618 6.46 1.94 12.29
N ARG A 619 7.52 2.25 13.05
CA ARG A 619 7.71 3.55 13.69
C ARG A 619 7.87 4.67 12.67
N PHE A 620 8.72 4.47 11.65
CA PHE A 620 8.94 5.44 10.59
C PHE A 620 7.65 5.77 9.84
N LEU A 621 6.88 4.75 9.43
CA LEU A 621 5.62 4.96 8.71
C LEU A 621 4.59 5.71 9.57
N LEU A 622 4.48 5.37 10.86
CA LEU A 622 3.62 6.10 11.80
C LEU A 622 4.07 7.55 12.00
N GLU A 623 5.36 7.79 12.20
CA GLU A 623 5.93 9.13 12.37
C GLU A 623 5.65 10.03 11.15
N ARG A 624 5.83 9.50 9.94
CA ARG A 624 5.54 10.21 8.68
C ARG A 624 4.04 10.44 8.49
N ALA A 625 3.22 9.42 8.74
CA ALA A 625 1.76 9.51 8.65
C ALA A 625 1.14 10.51 9.63
N GLN A 626 1.68 10.62 10.84
CA GLN A 626 1.24 11.58 11.85
C GLN A 626 1.73 13.00 11.58
N SER A 627 2.77 13.16 10.76
CA SER A 627 3.31 14.48 10.39
C SER A 627 2.76 15.00 9.07
N SER A 628 2.16 14.13 8.25
CA SER A 628 1.61 14.46 6.93
C SER A 628 0.26 13.78 6.72
N ARG A 629 -0.82 14.57 6.68
CA ARG A 629 -2.19 14.04 6.56
C ARG A 629 -2.39 13.21 5.29
N LYS A 630 -1.75 13.62 4.20
CA LYS A 630 -1.79 12.92 2.91
C LYS A 630 -1.16 11.53 3.01
N ILE A 631 0.02 11.41 3.65
CA ILE A 631 0.65 10.09 3.90
C ILE A 631 -0.23 9.25 4.82
N GLY A 632 -0.74 9.83 5.91
CA GLY A 632 -1.61 9.11 6.83
C GLY A 632 -2.90 8.60 6.19
N HIS A 633 -3.50 9.37 5.29
CA HIS A 633 -4.67 8.98 4.50
C HIS A 633 -4.40 7.71 3.66
N PHE A 634 -3.33 7.71 2.88
CA PHE A 634 -3.00 6.56 2.03
C PHE A 634 -2.47 5.37 2.84
N LEU A 635 -1.72 5.60 3.92
CA LEU A 635 -1.28 4.55 4.84
C LEU A 635 -2.50 3.83 5.44
N PHE A 636 -3.51 4.60 5.88
CA PHE A 636 -4.77 4.04 6.37
C PHE A 636 -5.41 3.13 5.33
N TRP A 637 -5.61 3.62 4.10
CA TRP A 637 -6.28 2.83 3.06
C TRP A 637 -5.50 1.60 2.61
N HIS A 638 -4.18 1.69 2.49
CA HIS A 638 -3.34 0.54 2.15
C HIS A 638 -3.44 -0.56 3.21
N LEU A 639 -3.33 -0.22 4.50
CA LEU A 639 -3.48 -1.19 5.59
C LEU A 639 -4.93 -1.71 5.68
N ARG A 640 -5.92 -0.81 5.66
CA ARG A 640 -7.34 -1.11 5.82
C ARG A 640 -7.88 -2.01 4.72
N SER A 641 -7.36 -1.88 3.50
CA SER A 641 -7.75 -2.69 2.35
C SER A 641 -7.41 -4.16 2.52
N GLU A 642 -6.41 -4.49 3.35
CA GLU A 642 -5.90 -5.85 3.57
C GLU A 642 -6.31 -6.46 4.91
N MET A 643 -7.12 -5.77 5.71
CA MET A 643 -7.57 -6.25 7.02
C MET A 643 -8.32 -7.59 6.98
N TYR A 644 -8.85 -7.98 5.81
CA TYR A 644 -9.49 -9.27 5.59
C TYR A 644 -8.49 -10.44 5.54
N MET A 645 -7.19 -10.17 5.36
CA MET A 645 -6.13 -11.18 5.30
C MET A 645 -5.69 -11.54 6.73
N PRO A 646 -5.94 -12.79 7.21
CA PRO A 646 -5.69 -13.15 8.61
C PRO A 646 -4.21 -13.04 9.00
N ALA A 647 -3.30 -13.35 8.07
CA ALA A 647 -1.85 -13.35 8.26
C ALA A 647 -1.24 -11.99 8.64
N VAL A 648 -1.93 -10.88 8.34
CA VAL A 648 -1.45 -9.50 8.58
C VAL A 648 -2.42 -8.69 9.45
N SER A 649 -3.65 -9.18 9.63
CA SER A 649 -4.75 -8.46 10.28
C SER A 649 -4.40 -7.89 11.65
N VAL A 650 -3.66 -8.62 12.49
CA VAL A 650 -3.24 -8.15 13.82
C VAL A 650 -2.22 -7.02 13.71
N HIS A 651 -1.15 -7.21 12.94
CA HIS A 651 -0.10 -6.20 12.76
C HIS A 651 -0.67 -4.90 12.19
N PHE A 652 -1.52 -5.01 11.16
CA PHE A 652 -2.13 -3.85 10.52
C PHE A 652 -3.16 -3.17 11.44
N ALA A 653 -3.91 -3.92 12.23
CA ALA A 653 -4.81 -3.36 13.25
C ALA A 653 -4.03 -2.53 14.27
N LEU A 654 -2.88 -3.00 14.72
CA LEU A 654 -2.04 -2.31 15.70
C LEU A 654 -1.50 -0.98 15.17
N ILE A 655 -1.05 -0.96 13.91
CA ILE A 655 -0.59 0.27 13.25
C ILE A 655 -1.76 1.23 13.03
N LEU A 656 -2.91 0.73 12.56
CA LEU A 656 -4.11 1.54 12.35
C LEU A 656 -4.63 2.13 13.67
N GLU A 657 -4.64 1.36 14.76
CA GLU A 657 -4.98 1.86 16.10
C GLU A 657 -4.04 2.99 16.52
N ALA A 658 -2.73 2.77 16.42
CA ALA A 658 -1.73 3.78 16.78
C ALA A 658 -1.89 5.07 15.97
N TYR A 659 -2.14 4.94 14.67
CA TYR A 659 -2.40 6.07 13.78
C TYR A 659 -3.68 6.82 14.16
N CYS A 660 -4.80 6.13 14.35
CA CYS A 660 -6.06 6.76 14.72
C CYS A 660 -5.95 7.51 16.05
N ARG A 661 -5.27 6.93 17.04
CA ARG A 661 -5.02 7.61 18.33
C ARG A 661 -4.11 8.83 18.21
N GLY A 662 -3.17 8.85 17.26
CA GLY A 662 -2.30 10.00 17.03
C GLY A 662 -2.93 11.08 16.15
N CYS A 663 -3.97 10.75 15.37
CA CYS A 663 -4.58 11.62 14.37
C CYS A 663 -6.11 11.71 14.53
N ILE A 664 -6.58 12.03 15.74
CA ILE A 664 -8.02 12.00 16.10
C ILE A 664 -8.91 12.82 15.14
N PRO A 665 -8.56 14.06 14.73
CA PRO A 665 -9.41 14.82 13.81
C PRO A 665 -9.67 14.12 12.47
N HIS A 666 -8.74 13.25 12.05
CA HIS A 666 -8.85 12.53 10.79
C HIS A 666 -9.78 11.30 10.89
N ILE A 667 -10.07 10.79 12.09
CA ILE A 667 -11.00 9.66 12.31
C ILE A 667 -12.37 9.96 11.70
N GLU A 668 -12.92 11.15 11.91
CA GLU A 668 -14.26 11.50 11.42
C GLU A 668 -14.31 11.57 9.88
N VAL A 669 -13.23 12.02 9.24
CA VAL A 669 -13.09 11.99 7.78
C VAL A 669 -13.07 10.56 7.25
N LEU A 670 -12.23 9.70 7.83
CA LEU A 670 -12.07 8.31 7.42
C LEU A 670 -13.34 7.50 7.68
N LYS A 671 -14.02 7.74 8.81
CA LYS A 671 -15.30 7.12 9.16
C LYS A 671 -16.35 7.43 8.11
N LYS A 672 -16.51 8.70 7.73
CA LYS A 672 -17.45 9.11 6.68
C LYS A 672 -17.15 8.46 5.34
N GLN A 673 -15.86 8.33 4.98
CA GLN A 673 -15.45 7.61 3.77
C GLN A 673 -15.80 6.12 3.83
N VAL A 674 -15.55 5.43 4.94
CA VAL A 674 -15.90 4.02 5.13
C VAL A 674 -17.41 3.79 5.05
N GLU A 675 -18.20 4.67 5.66
CA GLU A 675 -19.67 4.63 5.58
C GLU A 675 -20.16 4.82 4.13
N ALA A 676 -19.61 5.82 3.41
CA ALA A 676 -19.93 6.07 2.00
C ALA A 676 -19.62 4.84 1.13
N LEU A 677 -18.46 4.21 1.30
CA LEU A 677 -18.09 2.99 0.57
C LEU A 677 -19.02 1.82 0.90
N SER A 678 -19.48 1.70 2.14
CA SER A 678 -20.46 0.69 2.55
C SER A 678 -21.80 0.86 1.83
N LYS A 679 -22.29 2.11 1.73
CA LYS A 679 -23.49 2.47 0.97
C LYS A 679 -23.33 2.16 -0.53
N LEU A 680 -22.20 2.55 -1.14
CA LEU A 680 -21.91 2.23 -2.55
C LEU A 680 -21.83 0.72 -2.80
N LYS A 681 -21.25 -0.05 -1.87
CA LYS A 681 -21.24 -1.52 -1.93
C LYS A 681 -22.67 -2.08 -1.91
N ALA A 682 -23.55 -1.57 -1.06
CA ALA A 682 -24.95 -1.99 -1.02
C ALA A 682 -25.69 -1.72 -2.35
N VAL A 683 -25.47 -0.55 -2.96
CA VAL A 683 -26.04 -0.22 -4.29
C VAL A 683 -25.50 -1.17 -5.37
N ASN A 684 -24.20 -1.43 -5.38
CA ASN A 684 -23.58 -2.33 -6.35
C ASN A 684 -24.11 -3.77 -6.23
N GLU A 685 -24.23 -4.29 -5.01
CA GLU A 685 -24.80 -5.62 -4.76
C GLU A 685 -26.27 -5.70 -5.18
N LEU A 686 -27.08 -4.66 -4.93
CA LEU A 686 -28.46 -4.57 -5.41
C LEU A 686 -28.53 -4.72 -6.95
N ILE A 687 -27.65 -4.04 -7.69
CA ILE A 687 -27.60 -4.12 -9.15
C ILE A 687 -27.16 -5.51 -9.62
N LYS A 688 -26.14 -6.10 -8.98
CA LYS A 688 -25.67 -7.46 -9.29
C LYS A 688 -26.79 -8.49 -9.07
N PHE A 689 -27.45 -8.46 -7.92
CA PHE A 689 -28.56 -9.38 -7.60
C PHE A 689 -29.74 -9.21 -8.56
N GLY A 690 -30.12 -7.96 -8.89
CA GLY A 690 -31.21 -7.67 -9.83
C GLY A 690 -30.91 -8.10 -11.27
N THR A 691 -29.63 -8.13 -11.67
CA THR A 691 -29.21 -8.64 -12.98
C THR A 691 -29.31 -10.18 -13.05
N ILE A 692 -28.96 -10.87 -11.95
CA ILE A 692 -28.89 -12.34 -11.90
C ILE A 692 -30.27 -12.98 -11.75
N LYS A 693 -31.11 -12.50 -10.82
CA LYS A 693 -32.33 -13.21 -10.41
C LYS A 693 -33.55 -12.94 -11.29
N THR A 694 -33.72 -11.73 -11.79
CA THR A 694 -35.01 -11.28 -12.36
C THR A 694 -34.97 -10.95 -13.85
N LYS A 695 -33.81 -11.06 -14.53
CA LYS A 695 -33.59 -10.53 -15.91
C LYS A 695 -34.26 -9.16 -16.09
N THR A 696 -34.21 -8.33 -15.05
CA THR A 696 -34.91 -7.04 -15.03
C THR A 696 -34.36 -6.16 -16.14
N LYS A 697 -35.25 -5.51 -16.90
CA LYS A 697 -34.83 -4.55 -17.96
C LYS A 697 -33.89 -3.49 -17.36
N GLN A 698 -32.84 -3.13 -18.09
CA GLN A 698 -31.78 -2.19 -17.67
C GLN A 698 -32.35 -0.86 -17.14
N ALA A 699 -33.43 -0.36 -17.74
CA ALA A 699 -34.10 0.87 -17.31
C ALA A 699 -34.65 0.82 -15.87
N HIS A 700 -35.29 -0.29 -15.48
CA HIS A 700 -35.82 -0.43 -14.12
C HIS A 700 -34.71 -0.57 -13.08
N LEU A 701 -33.58 -1.20 -13.42
CA LEU A 701 -32.42 -1.29 -12.52
C LEU A 701 -31.75 0.08 -12.34
N LYS A 702 -31.68 0.89 -13.40
CA LYS A 702 -31.21 2.28 -13.29
C LYS A 702 -32.14 3.10 -12.39
N GLU A 703 -33.46 2.96 -12.55
CA GLU A 703 -34.42 3.66 -11.68
C GLU A 703 -34.31 3.21 -10.21
N ALA A 704 -34.12 1.91 -9.96
CA ALA A 704 -33.90 1.39 -8.61
C ALA A 704 -32.61 1.94 -7.99
N MET A 705 -31.53 2.03 -8.76
CA MET A 705 -30.29 2.69 -8.33
C MET A 705 -30.52 4.15 -7.96
N MET A 706 -31.20 4.92 -8.83
CA MET A 706 -31.49 6.34 -8.58
C MET A 706 -32.39 6.53 -7.36
N THR A 707 -33.42 5.69 -7.21
CA THR A 707 -34.31 5.69 -6.04
C THR A 707 -33.53 5.43 -4.75
N CYS A 708 -32.59 4.47 -4.76
CA CYS A 708 -31.74 4.18 -3.61
C CYS A 708 -30.82 5.35 -3.26
N LEU A 709 -30.19 5.98 -4.27
CA LEU A 709 -29.31 7.14 -4.07
C LEU A 709 -30.06 8.39 -3.58
N ARG A 710 -31.37 8.52 -3.88
CA ARG A 710 -32.23 9.61 -3.39
C ARG A 710 -32.76 9.40 -1.97
N GLN A 711 -32.52 8.24 -1.34
CA GLN A 711 -32.90 8.04 0.06
C GLN A 711 -32.10 8.99 0.96
N THR A 712 -32.75 9.59 1.96
CA THR A 712 -32.12 10.58 2.86
C THR A 712 -30.84 10.06 3.51
N GLY A 713 -30.81 8.77 3.89
CA GLY A 713 -29.63 8.12 4.47
C GLY A 713 -28.44 8.02 3.51
N PHE A 714 -28.71 7.87 2.21
CA PHE A 714 -27.66 7.85 1.19
C PHE A 714 -27.19 9.26 0.86
N ILE A 715 -28.11 10.22 0.73
CA ILE A 715 -27.76 11.62 0.44
C ILE A 715 -26.84 12.17 1.52
N GLU A 716 -27.18 12.03 2.80
CA GLU A 716 -26.36 12.56 3.90
C GLU A 716 -24.98 11.89 3.97
N THR A 717 -24.94 10.55 3.84
CA THR A 717 -23.66 9.80 3.90
C THR A 717 -22.75 10.11 2.72
N LEU A 718 -23.33 10.29 1.52
CA LEU A 718 -22.61 10.56 0.27
C LEU A 718 -22.46 12.06 -0.01
N SER A 719 -22.72 12.94 0.95
CA SER A 719 -22.52 14.38 0.81
C SER A 719 -21.44 14.88 1.75
N ASP A 720 -20.79 15.99 1.42
CA ASP A 720 -19.75 16.65 2.22
C ASP A 720 -18.62 15.71 2.69
N LEU A 721 -18.07 14.90 1.79
CA LEU A 721 -16.99 13.96 2.09
C LEU A 721 -15.69 14.33 1.38
N HIS A 722 -14.56 14.03 2.02
CA HIS A 722 -13.26 14.04 1.34
C HIS A 722 -13.15 12.79 0.46
N SER A 723 -12.74 12.95 -0.80
CA SER A 723 -12.55 11.82 -1.71
C SER A 723 -11.45 10.87 -1.20
N PRO A 724 -11.67 9.55 -1.13
CA PRO A 724 -10.59 8.62 -0.78
C PRO A 724 -9.46 8.58 -1.83
N LEU A 725 -9.75 8.89 -3.10
CA LEU A 725 -8.72 8.95 -4.16
C LEU A 725 -7.78 10.16 -4.00
N ASN A 726 -8.31 11.28 -3.49
CA ASN A 726 -7.55 12.49 -3.19
C ASN A 726 -8.22 13.24 -2.03
N PRO A 727 -7.65 13.21 -0.80
CA PRO A 727 -8.29 13.80 0.37
C PRO A 727 -8.42 15.33 0.29
N ASN A 728 -7.75 16.00 -0.64
CA ASN A 728 -7.90 17.44 -0.83
C ASN A 728 -9.12 17.79 -1.70
N ILE A 729 -9.81 16.82 -2.31
CA ILE A 729 -11.03 17.04 -3.09
C ILE A 729 -12.25 16.83 -2.18
N LEU A 730 -13.09 17.87 -2.07
CA LEU A 730 -14.34 17.84 -1.33
C LEU A 730 -15.53 17.54 -2.25
N LEU A 731 -16.21 16.45 -1.98
CA LEU A 731 -17.40 15.99 -2.69
C LEU A 731 -18.63 16.54 -1.98
N ALA A 732 -19.35 17.49 -2.60
CA ALA A 732 -20.50 18.15 -1.99
C ALA A 732 -21.73 17.23 -1.91
N GLY A 733 -22.11 16.63 -3.03
CA GLY A 733 -23.25 15.71 -3.13
C GLY A 733 -23.30 15.03 -4.48
N VAL A 734 -24.05 13.93 -4.57
CA VAL A 734 -24.14 13.09 -5.76
C VAL A 734 -25.14 13.70 -6.76
N ASN A 735 -24.69 13.90 -8.01
CA ASN A 735 -25.55 14.20 -9.13
C ASN A 735 -26.18 12.90 -9.65
N VAL A 736 -27.32 12.52 -9.06
CA VAL A 736 -27.99 11.23 -9.28
C VAL A 736 -28.34 11.00 -10.76
N GLU A 737 -28.76 12.04 -11.48
CA GLU A 737 -29.15 11.94 -12.89
C GLU A 737 -28.01 11.53 -13.82
N ARG A 738 -26.79 11.99 -13.49
CA ARG A 738 -25.56 11.66 -14.23
C ARG A 738 -24.94 10.33 -13.81
N CYS A 739 -25.42 9.71 -12.72
CA CYS A 739 -24.92 8.43 -12.26
C CYS A 739 -25.40 7.27 -13.15
N LYS A 740 -24.56 6.26 -13.32
CA LYS A 740 -24.86 5.04 -14.09
C LYS A 740 -24.09 3.85 -13.53
N TYR A 741 -24.39 2.65 -14.01
CA TYR A 741 -23.54 1.48 -13.82
C TYR A 741 -23.03 1.01 -15.18
N MET A 742 -21.83 0.44 -15.23
CA MET A 742 -21.24 -0.04 -16.48
C MET A 742 -21.65 -1.48 -16.78
N ASP A 743 -21.63 -1.86 -18.05
CA ASP A 743 -22.13 -3.17 -18.50
C ASP A 743 -21.15 -4.34 -18.27
N SER A 744 -19.95 -4.06 -17.77
CA SER A 744 -18.94 -5.06 -17.41
C SER A 744 -19.47 -6.10 -16.40
N LYS A 745 -18.79 -7.25 -16.30
CA LYS A 745 -19.20 -8.40 -15.47
C LYS A 745 -19.53 -8.02 -14.02
N MET A 746 -18.73 -7.14 -13.42
CA MET A 746 -18.87 -6.72 -12.02
C MET A 746 -19.81 -5.52 -11.79
N LYS A 747 -20.44 -5.02 -12.86
CA LYS A 747 -21.38 -3.87 -12.84
C LYS A 747 -20.88 -2.68 -12.01
N PRO A 748 -19.66 -2.17 -12.27
CA PRO A 748 -19.11 -1.06 -11.49
C PRO A 748 -20.00 0.18 -11.59
N LEU A 749 -20.06 0.94 -10.50
CA LEU A 749 -20.88 2.16 -10.41
C LEU A 749 -20.06 3.35 -10.88
N TRP A 750 -20.64 4.18 -11.74
CA TRP A 750 -20.15 5.50 -12.12
C TRP A 750 -20.92 6.54 -11.31
N ILE A 751 -20.26 7.15 -10.34
CA ILE A 751 -20.85 8.13 -9.43
C ILE A 751 -20.28 9.51 -9.79
N VAL A 752 -21.18 10.47 -10.00
CA VAL A 752 -20.82 11.85 -10.33
C VAL A 752 -21.09 12.72 -9.11
N TYR A 753 -20.08 13.40 -8.61
CA TYR A 753 -20.18 14.34 -7.50
C TYR A 753 -20.05 15.78 -8.00
N ASN A 754 -20.72 16.72 -7.33
CA ASN A 754 -20.42 18.13 -7.47
C ASN A 754 -19.21 18.49 -6.59
N ASN A 755 -18.27 19.28 -7.12
CA ASN A 755 -17.15 19.80 -6.33
C ASN A 755 -17.66 20.87 -5.36
N LYS A 756 -17.33 20.75 -4.07
CA LYS A 756 -17.77 21.71 -3.06
C LYS A 756 -17.07 23.07 -3.17
N LEU A 757 -15.84 23.09 -3.70
CA LEU A 757 -14.98 24.29 -3.69
C LEU A 757 -15.09 25.14 -4.95
N LEU A 758 -15.60 24.58 -6.05
CA LEU A 758 -15.79 25.29 -7.31
C LEU A 758 -17.16 24.94 -7.91
N GLY A 759 -18.06 25.92 -7.94
CA GLY A 759 -19.41 25.76 -8.50
C GLY A 759 -19.38 25.32 -9.96
N GLY A 760 -20.23 24.36 -10.32
CA GLY A 760 -20.34 23.82 -11.68
C GLY A 760 -19.27 22.78 -12.06
N ASP A 761 -18.22 22.60 -11.25
CA ASP A 761 -17.22 21.55 -11.44
C ASP A 761 -17.72 20.19 -10.93
N THR A 762 -17.44 19.12 -11.66
CA THR A 762 -17.87 17.76 -11.29
C THR A 762 -16.72 16.79 -11.20
N VAL A 763 -16.78 15.90 -10.23
CA VAL A 763 -15.79 14.84 -9.98
C VAL A 763 -16.45 13.49 -10.21
N ASP A 764 -15.97 12.77 -11.21
CA ASP A 764 -16.50 11.47 -11.61
C ASP A 764 -15.63 10.35 -11.01
N ILE A 765 -16.25 9.38 -10.34
CA ILE A 765 -15.55 8.27 -9.68
C ILE A 765 -16.23 6.95 -10.05
N ILE A 766 -15.43 5.95 -10.37
CA ILE A 766 -15.90 4.57 -10.55
C ILE A 766 -15.69 3.80 -9.24
N PHE A 767 -16.78 3.27 -8.68
CA PHE A 767 -16.72 2.29 -7.60
C PHE A 767 -16.81 0.87 -8.18
N LYS A 768 -15.80 0.06 -7.93
CA LYS A 768 -15.69 -1.32 -8.43
C LYS A 768 -15.67 -2.28 -7.25
N ASN A 769 -16.47 -3.33 -7.35
CA ASN A 769 -16.61 -4.35 -6.31
C ASN A 769 -16.73 -5.71 -6.99
N GLY A 770 -15.83 -6.64 -6.69
CA GLY A 770 -15.69 -7.96 -7.32
C GLY A 770 -14.35 -8.21 -8.02
N ASP A 771 -13.49 -7.20 -8.15
CA ASP A 771 -12.15 -7.32 -8.75
C ASP A 771 -11.07 -6.79 -7.78
N ASP A 772 -9.89 -7.41 -7.76
CA ASP A 772 -8.75 -6.97 -6.96
C ASP A 772 -7.99 -5.83 -7.65
N LEU A 773 -8.19 -4.59 -7.16
CA LEU A 773 -7.59 -3.39 -7.73
C LEU A 773 -6.12 -3.18 -7.35
N ARG A 774 -5.52 -4.02 -6.50
CA ARG A 774 -4.11 -3.85 -6.10
C ARG A 774 -3.15 -4.00 -7.27
N GLN A 775 -3.50 -4.83 -8.26
CA GLN A 775 -2.71 -4.97 -9.49
C GLN A 775 -2.77 -3.71 -10.36
N ASP A 776 -3.96 -3.12 -10.52
CA ASP A 776 -4.13 -1.83 -11.19
C ASP A 776 -3.36 -0.72 -10.48
N MET A 777 -3.45 -0.64 -9.14
CA MET A 777 -2.71 0.33 -8.34
C MET A 777 -1.21 0.25 -8.58
N LEU A 778 -0.63 -0.95 -8.54
CA LEU A 778 0.79 -1.17 -8.80
C LEU A 778 1.17 -0.76 -10.22
N THR A 779 0.37 -1.15 -11.21
CA THR A 779 0.64 -0.83 -12.62
C THR A 779 0.63 0.69 -12.84
N LEU A 780 -0.38 1.37 -12.31
CA LEU A 780 -0.50 2.84 -12.38
C LEU A 780 0.63 3.54 -11.62
N GLN A 781 1.08 2.99 -10.50
CA GLN A 781 2.22 3.52 -9.76
C GLN A 781 3.53 3.36 -10.54
N ILE A 782 3.75 2.23 -11.19
CA ILE A 782 4.91 2.03 -12.06
C ILE A 782 4.84 2.96 -13.27
N LEU A 783 3.65 3.17 -13.86
CA LEU A 783 3.45 4.15 -14.93
C LEU A 783 3.78 5.58 -14.47
N ARG A 784 3.40 5.98 -13.24
CA ARG A 784 3.82 7.28 -12.65
C ARG A 784 5.34 7.37 -12.56
N LEU A 785 5.99 6.32 -12.08
CA LEU A 785 7.44 6.33 -11.93
C LEU A 785 8.15 6.37 -13.30
N MET A 786 7.67 5.60 -14.29
CA MET A 786 8.15 5.67 -15.67
C MET A 786 8.07 7.10 -16.21
N ASP A 787 6.90 7.74 -16.05
CA ASP A 787 6.66 9.12 -16.47
C ASP A 787 7.62 10.11 -15.78
N LEU A 788 7.81 9.98 -14.47
CA LEU A 788 8.76 10.81 -13.71
C LEU A 788 10.18 10.66 -14.22
N LEU A 789 10.65 9.43 -14.44
CA LEU A 789 12.02 9.20 -14.92
C LEU A 789 12.23 9.66 -16.36
N TRP A 790 11.21 9.53 -17.22
CA TRP A 790 11.28 10.07 -18.57
C TRP A 790 11.33 11.60 -18.55
N LYS A 791 10.53 12.25 -17.68
CA LYS A 791 10.58 13.70 -17.47
C LYS A 791 11.92 14.17 -16.90
N GLU A 792 12.52 13.45 -15.94
CA GLU A 792 13.89 13.70 -15.45
C GLU A 792 14.93 13.65 -16.60
N ALA A 793 14.68 12.84 -17.63
CA ALA A 793 15.51 12.72 -18.83
C ALA A 793 15.09 13.68 -19.97
N ASN A 794 14.26 14.69 -19.69
CA ASN A 794 13.69 15.64 -20.66
C ASN A 794 12.86 14.97 -21.78
N LEU A 795 12.20 13.86 -21.47
CA LEU A 795 11.31 13.14 -22.38
C LEU A 795 9.90 13.08 -21.78
N ASP A 796 9.01 13.96 -22.21
CA ASP A 796 7.61 13.97 -21.76
C ASP A 796 6.75 13.13 -22.70
N LEU A 797 6.44 11.90 -22.28
CA LEU A 797 5.64 10.94 -23.05
C LEU A 797 4.13 11.02 -22.76
N ARG A 798 3.65 12.06 -22.07
CA ARG A 798 2.21 12.32 -21.90
C ARG A 798 1.42 11.13 -21.30
N ILE A 799 2.03 10.41 -20.35
CA ILE A 799 1.37 9.28 -19.67
C ILE A 799 0.23 9.80 -18.78
N VAL A 800 -0.88 9.05 -18.73
CA VAL A 800 -2.06 9.38 -17.91
C VAL A 800 -2.25 8.34 -16.81
N PRO A 801 -1.57 8.48 -15.66
CA PRO A 801 -1.67 7.51 -14.57
C PRO A 801 -2.77 7.90 -13.57
N TYR A 802 -4.02 7.67 -13.98
CA TYR A 802 -5.21 7.99 -13.18
C TYR A 802 -5.19 7.34 -11.78
N GLY A 803 -5.95 7.93 -10.85
CA GLY A 803 -6.10 7.45 -9.48
C GLY A 803 -6.80 6.09 -9.42
N CYS A 804 -6.24 5.19 -8.63
CA CYS A 804 -6.84 3.90 -8.31
C CYS A 804 -6.52 3.58 -6.85
N LEU A 805 -7.51 3.13 -6.08
CA LEU A 805 -7.35 2.83 -4.67
C LEU A 805 -8.20 1.62 -4.28
N ALA A 806 -7.55 0.55 -3.84
CA ALA A 806 -8.19 -0.56 -3.17
C ALA A 806 -8.62 -0.11 -1.77
N THR A 807 -9.87 -0.39 -1.41
CA THR A 807 -10.47 0.03 -0.14
C THR A 807 -10.88 -1.16 0.73
N GLY A 808 -10.81 -2.38 0.21
CA GLY A 808 -11.18 -3.60 0.90
C GLY A 808 -11.03 -4.83 0.00
N ASP A 809 -11.52 -5.97 0.49
CA ASP A 809 -11.49 -7.23 -0.24
C ASP A 809 -12.21 -7.10 -1.60
N HIS A 810 -11.45 -7.27 -2.69
CA HIS A 810 -11.90 -7.13 -4.08
C HIS A 810 -12.75 -5.87 -4.34
N SER A 811 -12.44 -4.75 -3.71
CA SER A 811 -13.21 -3.50 -3.86
C SER A 811 -12.34 -2.26 -3.80
N GLY A 812 -12.78 -1.21 -4.50
CA GLY A 812 -12.12 0.08 -4.46
C GLY A 812 -12.66 1.09 -5.48
N LEU A 813 -11.88 2.15 -5.65
CA LEU A 813 -12.23 3.32 -6.44
C LEU A 813 -11.25 3.51 -7.60
N ILE A 814 -11.76 4.00 -8.71
CA ILE A 814 -10.99 4.41 -9.89
C ILE A 814 -11.42 5.83 -10.26
N GLU A 815 -10.45 6.70 -10.48
CA GLU A 815 -10.67 8.05 -11.02
C GLU A 815 -11.13 7.96 -12.47
N VAL A 816 -12.16 8.74 -12.80
CA VAL A 816 -12.58 8.89 -14.19
C VAL A 816 -11.76 9.97 -14.87
N VAL A 817 -11.11 9.60 -15.97
CA VAL A 817 -10.47 10.57 -16.86
C VAL A 817 -11.54 11.26 -17.72
N SER A 818 -11.68 12.57 -17.57
CA SER A 818 -12.67 13.36 -18.31
C SER A 818 -12.36 13.46 -19.80
N SER A 819 -13.41 13.70 -20.60
CA SER A 819 -13.32 13.91 -22.05
C SER A 819 -12.59 12.80 -22.79
N ALA A 820 -12.71 11.56 -22.31
CA ALA A 820 -12.11 10.37 -22.90
C ALA A 820 -13.19 9.39 -23.36
N ASP A 821 -12.91 8.67 -24.44
CA ASP A 821 -13.76 7.57 -24.90
C ASP A 821 -12.92 6.36 -25.30
N THR A 822 -13.51 5.16 -25.27
CA THR A 822 -12.82 3.94 -25.69
C THR A 822 -12.70 3.91 -27.22
N ILE A 823 -11.64 3.31 -27.74
CA ILE A 823 -11.49 3.12 -29.20
C ILE A 823 -12.71 2.39 -29.77
N ALA A 824 -13.24 1.40 -29.05
CA ALA A 824 -14.44 0.67 -29.47
C ALA A 824 -15.67 1.58 -29.60
N ASN A 825 -15.88 2.53 -28.69
CA ASN A 825 -17.00 3.47 -28.76
C ASN A 825 -16.82 4.50 -29.88
N ILE A 826 -15.59 5.00 -30.08
CA ILE A 826 -15.27 5.91 -31.19
C ILE A 826 -15.57 5.26 -32.54
N GLN A 827 -15.12 4.01 -32.73
CA GLN A 827 -15.39 3.23 -33.94
C GLN A 827 -16.90 2.99 -34.13
N LYS A 828 -17.63 2.59 -33.09
CA LYS A 828 -19.09 2.37 -33.14
C LYS A 828 -19.86 3.63 -33.53
N THR A 829 -19.47 4.78 -33.01
CA THR A 829 -20.18 6.07 -33.24
C THR A 829 -19.91 6.61 -34.65
N SER A 830 -18.79 6.22 -35.27
CA SER A 830 -18.38 6.69 -36.60
C SER A 830 -19.12 6.06 -37.79
N SER A 831 -19.96 5.03 -37.58
CA SER A 831 -20.63 4.34 -38.69
C SER A 831 -22.02 3.80 -38.34
N ASN A 832 -22.96 3.92 -39.28
CA ASN A 832 -24.37 3.48 -39.11
C ASN A 832 -24.56 1.95 -39.21
N MET A 833 -23.51 1.18 -39.51
CA MET A 833 -23.55 -0.29 -39.58
C MET A 833 -22.52 -0.92 -38.63
N ALA A 834 -23.01 -1.53 -37.54
CA ALA A 834 -22.17 -2.11 -36.48
C ALA A 834 -21.14 -3.15 -36.96
N ALA A 835 -21.39 -3.84 -38.08
CA ALA A 835 -20.49 -4.85 -38.64
C ALA A 835 -19.29 -4.27 -39.42
N ALA A 836 -19.41 -3.04 -39.95
CA ALA A 836 -18.33 -2.36 -40.70
C ALA A 836 -17.54 -1.35 -39.84
N ALA A 837 -18.08 -0.97 -38.67
CA ALA A 837 -17.51 -0.01 -37.73
C ALA A 837 -16.08 -0.33 -37.28
N ALA A 838 -15.80 -1.61 -37.00
CA ALA A 838 -14.51 -2.07 -36.51
C ALA A 838 -13.40 -2.06 -37.59
N PHE A 839 -13.74 -1.79 -38.86
CA PHE A 839 -12.81 -1.76 -39.99
C PHE A 839 -12.66 -0.35 -40.61
N ASN A 840 -13.33 0.67 -40.05
CA ASN A 840 -13.22 2.04 -40.52
C ASN A 840 -11.93 2.69 -40.00
N LYS A 841 -10.87 2.61 -40.81
CA LYS A 841 -9.53 3.10 -40.48
C LYS A 841 -9.47 4.60 -40.20
N ASP A 842 -10.38 5.38 -40.78
CA ASP A 842 -10.43 6.83 -40.64
C ASP A 842 -11.22 7.27 -39.39
N ALA A 843 -11.93 6.35 -38.70
CA ALA A 843 -12.83 6.69 -37.60
C ALA A 843 -12.13 7.46 -36.48
N LEU A 844 -10.97 6.97 -36.03
CA LEU A 844 -10.22 7.58 -34.94
C LEU A 844 -9.63 8.94 -35.34
N LEU A 845 -9.09 9.05 -36.55
CA LEU A 845 -8.55 10.31 -37.06
C LEU A 845 -9.66 11.34 -37.30
N ASN A 846 -10.81 10.92 -37.81
CA ASN A 846 -11.97 11.79 -38.02
C ASN A 846 -12.56 12.26 -36.70
N TRP A 847 -12.59 11.41 -35.67
CA TRP A 847 -12.97 11.82 -34.33
C TRP A 847 -12.02 12.87 -33.75
N LEU A 848 -10.70 12.71 -33.94
CA LEU A 848 -9.72 13.73 -33.54
C LEU A 848 -9.89 15.05 -34.30
N LYS A 849 -10.19 14.99 -35.61
CA LYS A 849 -10.52 16.16 -36.44
C LYS A 849 -11.81 16.86 -36.01
N ASP A 850 -12.82 16.11 -35.57
CA ASP A 850 -14.07 16.66 -35.03
C ASP A 850 -13.83 17.42 -33.73
N LYS A 851 -12.93 16.90 -32.88
CA LYS A 851 -12.60 17.53 -31.59
C LYS A 851 -11.55 18.64 -31.66
N ASN A 852 -10.73 18.67 -32.71
CA ASN A 852 -9.61 19.60 -32.83
C ASN A 852 -9.54 20.17 -34.25
N SER A 853 -9.60 21.49 -34.38
CA SER A 853 -9.56 22.22 -35.65
C SER A 853 -8.29 23.06 -35.81
N GLY A 854 -7.82 23.22 -37.05
CA GLY A 854 -6.59 23.99 -37.37
C GLY A 854 -5.35 23.43 -36.66
N ASP A 855 -4.53 24.33 -36.12
CA ASP A 855 -3.27 23.99 -35.42
C ASP A 855 -3.47 23.08 -34.20
N ALA A 856 -4.68 23.06 -33.61
CA ALA A 856 -4.99 22.17 -32.49
C ALA A 856 -4.98 20.68 -32.90
N LEU A 857 -5.23 20.38 -34.18
CA LEU A 857 -5.19 19.01 -34.68
C LEU A 857 -3.76 18.46 -34.70
N ASP A 858 -2.78 19.26 -35.16
CA ASP A 858 -1.38 18.84 -35.17
C ASP A 858 -0.88 18.57 -33.75
N LYS A 859 -1.26 19.42 -32.79
CA LYS A 859 -0.99 19.20 -31.37
C LYS A 859 -1.66 17.92 -30.85
N ALA A 860 -2.92 17.66 -31.20
CA ALA A 860 -3.60 16.44 -30.78
C ALA A 860 -2.96 15.16 -31.35
N ILE A 861 -2.47 15.21 -32.59
CA ILE A 861 -1.73 14.10 -33.21
C ILE A 861 -0.36 13.92 -32.53
N GLU A 862 0.31 14.99 -32.14
CA GLU A 862 1.55 14.93 -31.35
C GLU A 862 1.29 14.29 -29.97
N GLU A 863 0.28 14.75 -29.23
CA GLU A 863 -0.13 14.16 -27.95
C GLU A 863 -0.48 12.68 -28.07
N PHE A 864 -1.19 12.29 -29.14
CA PHE A 864 -1.46 10.89 -29.48
C PHE A 864 -0.17 10.10 -29.72
N THR A 865 0.75 10.66 -30.49
CA THR A 865 2.02 9.99 -30.85
C THR A 865 2.91 9.78 -29.63
N LEU A 866 3.08 10.81 -28.79
CA LEU A 866 3.90 10.78 -27.57
C LEU A 866 3.37 9.73 -26.58
N SER A 867 2.08 9.84 -26.25
CA SER A 867 1.39 8.93 -25.33
C SER A 867 1.33 7.49 -25.86
N CYS A 868 1.04 7.29 -27.15
CA CYS A 868 1.05 5.96 -27.77
C CYS A 868 2.41 5.29 -27.60
N ALA A 869 3.51 5.97 -27.91
CA ALA A 869 4.83 5.40 -27.78
C ALA A 869 5.27 5.19 -26.31
N GLY A 870 4.83 6.04 -25.37
CA GLY A 870 4.99 5.79 -23.93
C GLY A 870 4.29 4.50 -23.47
N TYR A 871 3.00 4.34 -23.81
CA TYR A 871 2.24 3.13 -23.47
C TYR A 871 2.74 1.88 -24.22
N CYS A 872 3.24 2.00 -25.45
CA CYS A 872 3.87 0.89 -26.18
C CYS A 872 5.03 0.29 -25.38
N VAL A 873 5.90 1.14 -24.85
CA VAL A 873 7.06 0.68 -24.09
C VAL A 873 6.65 0.20 -22.71
N ALA A 874 5.80 0.95 -22.01
CA ALA A 874 5.36 0.56 -20.67
C ALA A 874 4.66 -0.80 -20.67
N THR A 875 3.71 -1.02 -21.59
CA THR A 875 3.00 -2.31 -21.70
C THR A 875 3.90 -3.46 -22.08
N TYR A 876 4.90 -3.21 -22.93
CA TYR A 876 5.90 -4.21 -23.29
C TYR A 876 6.80 -4.58 -22.11
N VAL A 877 7.36 -3.58 -21.41
CA VAL A 877 8.23 -3.79 -20.25
C VAL A 877 7.49 -4.51 -19.12
N LEU A 878 6.24 -4.11 -18.85
CA LEU A 878 5.41 -4.68 -17.79
C LEU A 878 4.69 -5.97 -18.20
N GLY A 879 4.82 -6.40 -19.47
CA GLY A 879 4.14 -7.58 -19.98
C GLY A 879 2.62 -7.54 -19.79
N ILE A 880 2.01 -6.37 -19.98
CA ILE A 880 0.56 -6.16 -19.82
C ILE A 880 -0.16 -6.90 -20.96
N GLY A 881 -1.12 -7.77 -20.62
CA GLY A 881 -1.91 -8.54 -21.58
C GLY A 881 -3.31 -7.97 -21.83
N ASP A 882 -4.08 -8.67 -22.69
CA ASP A 882 -5.50 -8.38 -23.00
C ASP A 882 -5.73 -6.94 -23.49
N ARG A 883 -4.81 -6.42 -24.32
CA ARG A 883 -4.92 -5.08 -24.92
C ARG A 883 -5.82 -5.13 -26.15
N HIS A 884 -7.00 -4.54 -26.05
CA HIS A 884 -8.00 -4.46 -27.12
C HIS A 884 -8.74 -3.11 -27.09
N SER A 885 -9.56 -2.83 -28.11
CA SER A 885 -10.20 -1.51 -28.32
C SER A 885 -11.14 -1.06 -27.19
N ASP A 886 -11.71 -1.97 -26.39
CA ASP A 886 -12.50 -1.60 -25.20
C ASP A 886 -11.64 -1.16 -24.00
N ASN A 887 -10.35 -1.55 -23.94
CA ASN A 887 -9.43 -1.26 -22.82
C ASN A 887 -8.34 -0.24 -23.18
N ILE A 888 -8.50 0.45 -24.31
CA ILE A 888 -7.68 1.58 -24.76
C ILE A 888 -8.61 2.78 -24.95
N MET A 889 -8.23 3.91 -24.38
CA MET A 889 -9.00 5.14 -24.40
C MET A 889 -8.19 6.29 -25.01
N VAL A 890 -8.89 7.25 -25.59
CA VAL A 890 -8.29 8.48 -26.15
C VAL A 890 -9.06 9.69 -25.63
N ARG A 891 -8.33 10.68 -25.12
CA ARG A 891 -8.87 11.98 -24.70
C ARG A 891 -9.15 12.85 -25.92
N SER A 892 -10.07 13.80 -25.79
CA SER A 892 -10.35 14.79 -26.85
C SER A 892 -9.12 15.60 -27.24
N THR A 893 -8.14 15.74 -26.33
CA THR A 893 -6.84 16.38 -26.56
C THR A 893 -5.86 15.53 -27.37
N GLY A 894 -6.20 14.29 -27.73
CA GLY A 894 -5.34 13.36 -28.46
C GLY A 894 -4.60 12.35 -27.60
N GLN A 895 -4.48 12.56 -26.29
CA GLN A 895 -3.74 11.66 -25.40
C GLN A 895 -4.38 10.26 -25.33
N LEU A 896 -3.60 9.24 -25.67
CA LEU A 896 -3.96 7.83 -25.57
C LEU A 896 -3.55 7.29 -24.20
N PHE A 897 -4.41 6.48 -23.59
CA PHE A 897 -4.08 5.79 -22.36
C PHE A 897 -4.79 4.43 -22.26
N HIS A 898 -4.22 3.55 -21.45
CA HIS A 898 -4.73 2.20 -21.25
C HIS A 898 -5.48 2.12 -19.93
N ILE A 899 -6.51 1.26 -19.88
CA ILE A 899 -7.27 0.96 -18.66
C ILE A 899 -7.33 -0.55 -18.42
N ASP A 900 -7.80 -0.96 -17.24
CA ASP A 900 -8.02 -2.36 -16.86
C ASP A 900 -6.74 -3.21 -16.93
N PHE A 901 -5.90 -3.12 -15.90
CA PHE A 901 -4.59 -3.77 -15.83
C PHE A 901 -4.61 -5.11 -15.09
N GLY A 902 -5.75 -5.81 -15.06
CA GLY A 902 -5.92 -7.08 -14.33
C GLY A 902 -5.06 -8.26 -14.84
N HIS A 903 -4.25 -8.07 -15.88
CA HIS A 903 -3.32 -9.06 -16.43
C HIS A 903 -1.96 -8.40 -16.73
N ILE A 904 -1.04 -8.46 -15.76
CA ILE A 904 0.34 -7.97 -15.94
C ILE A 904 1.35 -9.12 -15.88
N LEU A 905 2.58 -8.84 -16.33
CA LEU A 905 3.73 -9.73 -16.22
C LEU A 905 3.53 -11.10 -16.88
N GLY A 906 2.84 -11.14 -18.01
CA GLY A 906 2.66 -12.35 -18.81
C GLY A 906 1.75 -13.43 -18.21
N ASN A 907 0.99 -13.10 -17.17
CA ASN A 907 -0.15 -13.88 -16.70
C ASN A 907 -1.33 -13.74 -17.67
N PHE A 908 -1.17 -14.30 -18.88
CA PHE A 908 -2.16 -14.27 -19.94
C PHE A 908 -3.28 -15.29 -19.69
N LYS A 909 -4.50 -14.96 -20.10
CA LYS A 909 -5.63 -15.91 -20.12
C LYS A 909 -5.24 -17.16 -20.93
N SER A 910 -5.19 -18.31 -20.28
CA SER A 910 -5.06 -19.61 -20.95
C SER A 910 -6.43 -20.17 -21.29
N LYS A 911 -6.65 -20.58 -22.54
CA LYS A 911 -7.85 -21.35 -22.93
C LYS A 911 -7.38 -22.69 -23.49
N PHE A 912 -7.90 -23.79 -22.94
CA PHE A 912 -7.51 -25.17 -23.33
C PHE A 912 -6.00 -25.46 -23.25
N GLY A 913 -5.28 -24.85 -22.29
CA GLY A 913 -3.84 -25.07 -22.11
C GLY A 913 -2.93 -24.34 -23.09
N ILE A 914 -3.49 -23.52 -24.00
CA ILE A 914 -2.74 -22.67 -24.92
C ILE A 914 -2.77 -21.22 -24.40
N LYS A 915 -1.60 -20.59 -24.27
CA LYS A 915 -1.47 -19.15 -23.97
C LYS A 915 -2.05 -18.37 -25.16
N ARG A 916 -3.10 -17.59 -24.92
CA ARG A 916 -3.87 -16.89 -25.97
C ARG A 916 -3.09 -15.75 -26.62
N GLU A 917 -2.10 -15.19 -25.93
CA GLU A 917 -1.33 -14.03 -26.37
C GLU A 917 0.18 -14.31 -26.33
N ARG A 918 0.89 -13.91 -27.39
CA ARG A 918 2.36 -14.02 -27.52
C ARG A 918 3.07 -12.66 -27.46
N VAL A 919 2.32 -11.54 -27.51
CA VAL A 919 2.86 -10.18 -27.61
C VAL A 919 2.06 -9.23 -26.71
N PRO A 920 2.70 -8.44 -25.81
CA PRO A 920 2.01 -7.59 -24.82
C PRO A 920 1.38 -6.29 -25.38
N PHE A 921 1.79 -5.83 -26.56
CA PHE A 921 1.11 -4.73 -27.26
C PHE A 921 1.23 -4.90 -28.77
N ILE A 922 0.14 -4.61 -29.49
CA ILE A 922 0.10 -4.59 -30.95
C ILE A 922 -0.24 -3.18 -31.39
N LEU A 923 0.72 -2.51 -32.04
CA LEU A 923 0.47 -1.25 -32.72
C LEU A 923 -0.49 -1.52 -33.89
N THR A 924 -1.73 -1.08 -33.76
CA THR A 924 -2.77 -1.32 -34.77
C THR A 924 -2.58 -0.40 -35.97
N HIS A 925 -3.13 -0.80 -37.13
CA HIS A 925 -3.15 0.06 -38.31
C HIS A 925 -3.85 1.40 -38.07
N ASP A 926 -4.87 1.42 -37.21
CA ASP A 926 -5.60 2.64 -36.84
C ASP A 926 -4.67 3.66 -36.16
N PHE A 927 -3.79 3.20 -35.26
CA PHE A 927 -2.84 4.07 -34.57
C PHE A 927 -1.78 4.60 -35.53
N ILE A 928 -1.26 3.74 -36.41
CA ILE A 928 -0.31 4.13 -37.46
C ILE A 928 -0.95 5.18 -38.37
N HIS A 929 -2.21 5.01 -38.75
CA HIS A 929 -2.92 5.93 -39.61
C HIS A 929 -3.07 7.33 -38.97
N VAL A 930 -3.37 7.40 -37.68
CA VAL A 930 -3.40 8.68 -36.93
C VAL A 930 -2.01 9.33 -36.89
N ILE A 931 -0.98 8.57 -36.51
CA ILE A 931 0.41 9.07 -36.40
C ILE A 931 0.92 9.59 -37.76
N GLN A 932 0.49 8.96 -38.85
CA GLN A 932 0.86 9.36 -40.21
C GLN A 932 -0.01 10.49 -40.77
N GLN A 933 -0.96 11.02 -40.01
CA GLN A 933 -1.95 11.99 -40.48
C GLN A 933 -2.70 11.50 -41.73
N GLY A 934 -2.92 10.18 -41.84
CA GLY A 934 -3.54 9.51 -42.98
C GLY A 934 -2.67 9.29 -44.22
N LYS A 935 -1.35 9.55 -44.15
CA LYS A 935 -0.41 9.40 -45.29
C LYS A 935 0.37 8.08 -45.26
N THR A 936 0.38 7.31 -46.35
CA THR A 936 1.01 5.98 -46.41
C THR A 936 2.56 5.96 -46.44
N SER A 937 3.24 7.09 -46.63
CA SER A 937 4.70 7.15 -46.91
C SER A 937 5.62 7.35 -45.69
N ASN A 938 5.10 7.48 -44.46
CA ASN A 938 5.87 7.97 -43.30
C ASN A 938 6.35 6.88 -42.31
N THR A 939 6.31 5.60 -42.69
CA THR A 939 6.63 4.45 -41.80
C THR A 939 8.08 4.42 -41.31
N GLU A 940 9.06 4.82 -42.13
CA GLU A 940 10.48 4.84 -41.74
C GLU A 940 10.80 5.87 -40.65
N LYS A 941 10.15 7.03 -40.67
CA LYS A 941 10.38 8.10 -39.68
C LYS A 941 9.88 7.67 -38.30
N PHE A 942 8.73 7.00 -38.24
CA PHE A 942 8.20 6.43 -37.01
C PHE A 942 9.04 5.28 -36.47
N GLY A 943 9.46 4.35 -37.34
CA GLY A 943 10.35 3.24 -36.94
C GLY A 943 11.67 3.74 -36.34
N LYS A 944 12.28 4.77 -36.93
CA LYS A 944 13.49 5.44 -36.40
C LYS A 944 13.24 6.14 -35.07
N THR A 945 12.10 6.80 -34.89
CA THR A 945 11.71 7.45 -33.62
C THR A 945 11.46 6.43 -32.52
N LEU A 946 10.71 5.36 -32.78
CA LEU A 946 10.49 4.26 -31.83
C LEU A 946 11.82 3.61 -31.41
N TRP A 947 12.70 3.34 -32.39
CA TRP A 947 14.05 2.81 -32.12
C TRP A 947 14.91 3.79 -31.31
N HIS A 948 14.86 5.08 -31.63
CA HIS A 948 15.55 6.13 -30.89
C HIS A 948 15.07 6.15 -29.43
N TRP A 949 13.77 6.02 -29.20
CA TRP A 949 13.15 6.05 -27.88
C TRP A 949 13.49 4.80 -27.08
N VAL A 950 13.37 3.61 -27.68
CA VAL A 950 13.82 2.35 -27.05
C VAL A 950 15.32 2.41 -26.71
N LYS A 951 16.14 3.03 -27.56
CA LYS A 951 17.59 3.22 -27.30
C LYS A 951 17.84 4.24 -26.19
N LEU A 952 17.06 5.31 -26.10
CA LEU A 952 17.13 6.31 -25.03
C LEU A 952 16.74 5.67 -23.68
N MET A 953 15.71 4.83 -23.69
CA MET A 953 15.22 4.09 -22.51
C MET A 953 16.14 2.94 -22.08
N ARG A 954 16.96 2.41 -22.98
CA ARG A 954 17.97 1.37 -22.69
C ARG A 954 19.39 1.91 -22.46
N ARG A 955 19.62 3.23 -22.52
CA ARG A 955 20.98 3.79 -22.36
C ARG A 955 21.48 3.59 -20.93
N PRO A 956 22.69 3.02 -20.74
CA PRO A 956 23.25 2.70 -19.43
C PRO A 956 23.72 3.91 -18.60
N SER A 957 23.54 5.15 -19.09
CA SER A 957 24.17 6.36 -18.58
C SER A 957 23.39 7.11 -17.49
N ASN A 958 22.11 6.81 -17.25
CA ASN A 958 21.37 7.39 -16.13
C ASN A 958 20.97 6.29 -15.14
N SER A 959 21.48 6.41 -13.92
CA SER A 959 21.13 5.61 -12.73
C SER A 959 19.62 5.34 -12.62
N SER A 960 18.78 6.30 -13.02
CA SER A 960 17.32 6.25 -13.03
C SER A 960 16.69 5.06 -13.78
N GLY A 961 17.12 4.75 -15.01
CA GLY A 961 16.52 3.67 -15.81
C GLY A 961 16.83 2.26 -15.28
N ARG A 962 18.02 2.07 -14.72
CA ARG A 962 18.36 0.86 -13.95
C ARG A 962 17.58 0.82 -12.64
N SER A 963 17.37 1.96 -11.98
CA SER A 963 16.55 2.03 -10.76
C SER A 963 15.08 1.72 -11.02
N LEU A 964 14.48 2.05 -12.16
CA LEU A 964 13.09 1.67 -12.49
C LEU A 964 12.93 0.16 -12.63
N MET A 965 13.80 -0.48 -13.41
CA MET A 965 13.80 -1.93 -13.61
C MET A 965 14.09 -2.64 -12.30
N LYS A 966 15.13 -2.19 -11.57
CA LYS A 966 15.44 -2.67 -10.21
C LYS A 966 14.25 -2.47 -9.26
N LEU A 967 13.52 -1.36 -9.31
CA LEU A 967 12.43 -1.08 -8.38
C LEU A 967 11.15 -1.85 -8.76
N CYS A 968 10.83 -2.02 -10.05
CA CYS A 968 9.76 -2.90 -10.49
C CYS A 968 10.06 -4.39 -10.20
N GLU A 969 11.35 -4.76 -10.22
CA GLU A 969 11.85 -6.10 -9.86
C GLU A 969 11.93 -6.34 -8.35
N ARG A 970 12.26 -5.33 -7.54
CA ARG A 970 12.51 -5.44 -6.08
C ARG A 970 11.30 -5.12 -5.22
N VAL A 971 10.28 -4.46 -5.78
CA VAL A 971 9.22 -3.84 -5.00
C VAL A 971 7.83 -4.39 -5.40
N GLY A 972 7.77 -5.58 -5.99
CA GLY A 972 6.51 -6.28 -6.26
C GLY A 972 5.82 -6.76 -4.97
N PRO A 973 4.48 -6.71 -4.87
CA PRO A 973 3.74 -7.20 -3.71
C PRO A 973 3.82 -8.74 -3.57
N PRO A 974 3.77 -9.29 -2.35
CA PRO A 974 3.80 -10.73 -2.12
C PRO A 974 2.57 -11.48 -2.62
N LYS A 975 2.87 -12.54 -3.36
CA LYS A 975 2.05 -13.65 -3.89
C LYS A 975 0.72 -13.92 -3.17
N SER A 976 -0.37 -13.83 -3.92
CA SER A 976 -1.33 -14.94 -4.02
C SER A 976 -1.43 -15.34 -5.49
N THR A 977 -0.73 -16.44 -5.84
CA THR A 977 -0.73 -17.18 -7.12
C THR A 977 -0.21 -16.43 -8.37
N GLY A 978 1.08 -16.63 -8.71
CA GLY A 978 1.68 -16.37 -10.03
C GLY A 978 2.53 -15.08 -10.17
N TRP A 979 3.81 -15.08 -9.73
CA TRP A 979 4.73 -13.93 -9.89
C TRP A 979 6.22 -14.20 -10.22
N PRO A 980 6.77 -15.42 -10.38
CA PRO A 980 8.12 -15.57 -10.96
C PRO A 980 8.18 -15.23 -12.47
N THR A 981 7.12 -14.63 -13.02
CA THR A 981 7.04 -14.22 -14.42
C THR A 981 7.71 -12.86 -14.70
N LEU A 982 7.92 -12.01 -13.68
CA LEU A 982 8.75 -10.79 -13.78
C LEU A 982 10.22 -11.18 -14.08
N TRP A 983 10.67 -12.25 -13.42
CA TRP A 983 11.96 -12.93 -13.61
C TRP A 983 12.11 -13.56 -15.00
N LEU A 984 11.10 -14.30 -15.49
CA LEU A 984 11.17 -14.97 -16.80
C LEU A 984 11.12 -14.02 -18.01
N ILE A 985 10.35 -12.91 -17.94
CA ILE A 985 10.19 -12.02 -19.10
C ILE A 985 11.33 -10.98 -19.19
N LEU A 986 11.80 -10.41 -18.08
CA LEU A 986 12.91 -9.45 -18.14
C LEU A 986 14.27 -10.12 -18.41
N HIS A 987 14.42 -11.40 -18.05
CA HIS A 987 15.60 -12.20 -18.38
C HIS A 987 15.62 -12.63 -19.85
N ASP A 988 14.49 -13.08 -20.43
CA ASP A 988 14.41 -13.57 -21.81
C ASP A 988 14.55 -12.44 -22.87
N GLN A 989 14.44 -11.18 -22.46
CA GLN A 989 14.66 -10.00 -23.33
C GLN A 989 16.11 -9.49 -23.36
N ARG A 990 17.05 -10.15 -22.66
CA ARG A 990 18.48 -9.80 -22.62
C ARG A 990 19.30 -10.65 -23.61
N LYS A 991 19.17 -10.35 -24.91
CA LYS A 991 20.28 -10.62 -25.85
C LYS A 991 21.27 -9.46 -25.80
N THR A 992 22.56 -9.78 -25.82
CA THR A 992 23.68 -8.83 -25.80
C THR A 992 23.49 -7.71 -26.84
N GLN A 993 24.10 -6.54 -26.60
CA GLN A 993 24.01 -5.32 -27.42
C GLN A 993 24.26 -5.50 -28.94
N HIS A 994 24.74 -6.67 -29.38
CA HIS A 994 25.00 -7.04 -30.77
C HIS A 994 24.11 -8.15 -31.34
N GLN A 995 23.10 -8.66 -30.60
CA GLN A 995 22.24 -9.78 -31.04
C GLN A 995 20.72 -9.54 -30.89
N ALA A 996 20.25 -8.29 -30.96
CA ALA A 996 18.83 -8.05 -31.24
C ALA A 996 18.61 -8.21 -32.77
N PRO A 997 17.58 -8.95 -33.23
CA PRO A 997 17.38 -9.13 -34.67
C PRO A 997 17.11 -7.78 -35.33
N ASN A 998 17.75 -7.58 -36.49
CA ASN A 998 17.58 -6.42 -37.37
C ASN A 998 16.11 -6.08 -37.64
#